data_AF-A0A3D1AJW0-F1
#
_entry.id   AF-A0A3D1AJW0-F1
#
_cell.length_a   1.000
_cell.length_b   1.000
_cell.length_c   1.000
_cell.angle_alpha   90.00
_cell.angle_beta   90.00
_cell.angle_gamma   90.00
#
_symmetry.space_group_name_H-M   'P 1'
#
loop_
_entity.id
_entity.type
_entity.pdbx_description
1 polymer ?
#
loop_
_entity_poly.entity_id
_entity_poly.type
_entity_poly.pdbx_seq_one_letter_code
_entity_poly.pdbx_strand_id
1 'polypeptide(L)'
;MSPADQPEHILKQERGSALLIMLTIIGIGAAFLLVSALNKANQKIERDKITSAALAQAKEALIGYAATYRDTHPNEVFGYLPCPDTNNDGQSEATCGAADVSTIGRLPWNSLSVPALRDSGNECLWLAVSGSGKNSPKTTVFNWDTVGQIEMRDASGQVLAAQNTHAAPLALILGPQTVTGGQTRTSAGATVCGGSITTTDYLEGAVISPTAGATSTITLSTASSITLGTNNDQGLWINSKEIFDRIKKRSDFKTDIDKLISDSSDLKGLADCLNNLPPSSLPNASAGNKGVDNIITACPANGTQKTNVLTNWQDNLLYAKPATAATVNGTTGCNAVLLFSGERTVSQSRATAAEKLVVANYLEGSNATLFPNTGSYLGGTHFSSLSPSTDIVRCIKGLSAGTTQKSFAADFASFVTAGAGVTTNATDKTVTVADDSANTSGGCFWFPDPIPLAGKIMRVYYDYKFAFADTYALTGIGTDRGNGFTFQMVRSDIGTPSGVCGREADMGALAPGIPVGLGDPWGLKSVIFETDVRRDIANTDPVENHTAIMAYGNLLHSALNGNTTTACNGTAAGCRHNPANKFEESSTPLAHNQRLEIHTGCNSTCATCDPTNHVAPNTYARITAWVDCTDCDDIIVDLDRVAKTPTITRCLNLDPELNSVYFAFTGGFRSGAAQQGVTIQNFQIRSE
;
A
#
# COMPACT_ATOMS: atom_id res chain seq x y z
N MET A 1 -3.20 -21.86 -122.45
CA MET A 1 -2.15 -22.82 -122.04
C MET A 1 -2.46 -23.27 -120.62
N SER A 2 -2.82 -24.56 -120.47
CA SER A 2 -2.80 -25.36 -119.22
C SER A 2 -1.39 -25.42 -118.62
N PRO A 3 -1.13 -26.03 -117.42
CA PRO A 3 -1.99 -26.90 -116.57
C PRO A 3 -2.08 -26.42 -115.09
N ALA A 4 -3.14 -26.71 -114.33
CA ALA A 4 -3.48 -27.95 -113.61
C ALA A 4 -2.38 -28.42 -112.63
N ASP A 5 -2.65 -28.29 -111.33
CA ASP A 5 -2.22 -29.27 -110.32
C ASP A 5 -3.12 -29.22 -109.08
N GLN A 6 -3.59 -30.39 -108.63
CA GLN A 6 -4.19 -30.61 -107.31
C GLN A 6 -3.21 -31.48 -106.53
N PRO A 7 -3.09 -31.29 -105.20
CA PRO A 7 -3.34 -32.46 -104.36
C PRO A 7 -4.07 -32.20 -103.03
N GLU A 8 -4.84 -33.24 -102.67
CA GLU A 8 -5.08 -33.82 -101.34
C GLU A 8 -5.71 -33.01 -100.19
N HIS A 9 -6.89 -33.48 -99.80
CA HIS A 9 -7.48 -33.31 -98.47
C HIS A 9 -6.63 -34.01 -97.40
N ILE A 10 -6.07 -33.26 -96.46
CA ILE A 10 -5.60 -33.77 -95.17
C ILE A 10 -6.70 -33.59 -94.12
N LEU A 11 -7.14 -34.71 -93.54
CA LEU A 11 -7.99 -34.76 -92.35
C LEU A 11 -7.18 -34.47 -91.07
N LYS A 12 -7.72 -33.58 -90.24
CA LYS A 12 -7.57 -33.44 -88.76
C LYS A 12 -6.17 -33.30 -88.14
N GLN A 13 -5.98 -32.18 -87.45
CA GLN A 13 -5.94 -32.18 -85.97
C GLN A 13 -6.18 -30.76 -85.44
N GLU A 14 -7.37 -30.55 -84.86
CA GLU A 14 -7.67 -29.41 -84.00
C GLU A 14 -6.64 -29.30 -82.88
N ARG A 15 -6.25 -28.06 -82.57
CA ARG A 15 -5.12 -27.67 -81.75
C ARG A 15 -5.31 -28.01 -80.26
N GLY A 16 -5.19 -29.28 -79.88
CA GLY A 16 -5.16 -29.70 -78.46
C GLY A 16 -4.00 -29.10 -77.65
N SER A 17 -2.91 -28.70 -78.33
CA SER A 17 -1.75 -28.05 -77.69
C SER A 17 -2.04 -26.60 -77.28
N ALA A 18 -2.94 -25.89 -77.96
CA ALA A 18 -3.23 -24.48 -77.63
C ALA A 18 -3.98 -24.36 -76.29
N LEU A 19 -4.92 -25.27 -76.02
CA LEU A 19 -5.66 -25.32 -74.76
C LEU A 19 -4.76 -25.70 -73.58
N LEU A 20 -3.87 -26.68 -73.77
CA LEU A 20 -2.92 -27.12 -72.74
C LEU A 20 -1.89 -26.02 -72.42
N ILE A 21 -1.39 -25.32 -73.44
CA ILE A 21 -0.49 -24.17 -73.25
C ILE A 21 -1.23 -23.03 -72.52
N MET A 22 -2.47 -22.73 -72.90
CA MET A 22 -3.28 -21.70 -72.26
C MET A 22 -3.58 -22.04 -70.79
N LEU A 23 -3.96 -23.29 -70.48
CA LEU A 23 -4.18 -23.75 -69.11
C LEU A 23 -2.90 -23.73 -68.27
N THR A 24 -1.76 -24.04 -68.87
CA THR A 24 -0.45 -23.96 -68.20
C THR A 24 -0.07 -22.51 -67.88
N ILE A 25 -0.29 -21.59 -68.82
CA ILE A 25 -0.05 -20.15 -68.61
C ILE A 25 -0.98 -19.59 -67.53
N ILE A 26 -2.26 -19.96 -67.55
CA ILE A 26 -3.23 -19.57 -66.51
C ILE A 26 -2.84 -20.18 -65.16
N GLY A 27 -2.41 -21.44 -65.12
CA GLY A 27 -1.98 -22.11 -63.89
C GLY A 27 -0.73 -21.49 -63.27
N ILE A 28 0.28 -21.17 -64.09
CA ILE A 28 1.48 -20.46 -63.64
C ILE A 28 1.14 -19.03 -63.21
N GLY A 29 0.27 -18.34 -63.94
CA GLY A 29 -0.23 -17.01 -63.57
C GLY A 29 -0.96 -17.00 -62.23
N ALA A 30 -1.86 -17.96 -61.99
CA ALA A 30 -2.58 -18.12 -60.74
C ALA A 30 -1.63 -18.46 -59.58
N ALA A 31 -0.66 -19.36 -59.78
CA ALA A 31 0.34 -19.70 -58.78
C ALA A 31 1.25 -18.50 -58.45
N PHE A 32 1.66 -17.72 -59.46
CA PHE A 32 2.45 -16.51 -59.26
C PHE A 32 1.68 -15.44 -58.47
N LEU A 33 0.40 -15.23 -58.79
CA LEU A 33 -0.46 -14.30 -58.06
C LEU A 33 -0.66 -14.75 -56.60
N LEU A 34 -0.86 -16.05 -56.37
CA LEU A 34 -1.01 -16.62 -55.03
C LEU A 34 0.27 -16.48 -54.20
N VAL A 35 1.43 -16.85 -54.75
CA VAL A 35 2.74 -16.70 -54.06
C VAL A 35 3.05 -15.24 -53.79
N SER A 36 2.75 -14.35 -54.74
CA SER A 36 2.91 -12.90 -54.55
C SER A 36 1.99 -12.35 -53.45
N ALA A 37 0.74 -12.82 -53.39
CA ALA A 37 -0.21 -12.44 -52.34
C ALA A 37 0.25 -12.95 -50.96
N LEU A 38 0.73 -14.19 -50.87
CA LEU A 38 1.27 -14.76 -49.63
C LEU A 38 2.54 -14.04 -49.16
N ASN A 39 3.46 -13.70 -50.08
CA ASN A 39 4.67 -12.94 -49.74
C ASN A 39 4.33 -11.54 -49.22
N LYS A 40 3.37 -10.85 -49.84
CA LYS A 40 2.88 -9.55 -49.36
C LYS A 40 2.22 -9.66 -47.98
N ALA A 41 1.42 -10.70 -47.76
CA ALA A 41 0.78 -10.96 -46.46
C ALA A 41 1.82 -11.24 -45.38
N ASN A 42 2.82 -12.09 -45.65
CA ASN A 42 3.91 -12.38 -44.72
C ASN A 42 4.73 -11.13 -44.38
N GLN A 43 5.08 -10.31 -45.38
CA GLN A 43 5.77 -9.04 -45.14
C GLN A 43 4.94 -8.07 -44.29
N LYS A 44 3.63 -8.00 -44.49
CA LYS A 44 2.74 -7.18 -43.66
C LYS A 44 2.73 -7.70 -42.21
N ILE A 45 2.61 -9.02 -42.02
CA ILE A 45 2.63 -9.65 -40.70
C ILE A 45 3.94 -9.36 -39.97
N GLU A 46 5.08 -9.47 -40.64
CA GLU A 46 6.38 -9.16 -40.03
C GLU A 46 6.52 -7.68 -39.66
N ARG A 47 6.03 -6.76 -40.50
CA ARG A 47 5.98 -5.32 -40.15
C ARG A 47 5.10 -5.06 -38.94
N ASP A 48 3.89 -5.64 -38.91
CA ASP A 48 2.97 -5.49 -37.78
C ASP A 48 3.60 -6.07 -36.48
N LYS A 49 4.38 -7.15 -36.56
CA LYS A 49 5.14 -7.70 -35.41
C LYS A 49 6.21 -6.73 -34.90
N ILE A 50 6.98 -6.09 -35.78
CA ILE A 50 8.02 -5.12 -35.38
C ILE A 50 7.38 -3.95 -34.65
N THR A 51 6.35 -3.34 -35.25
CA THR A 51 5.65 -2.20 -34.63
C THR A 51 4.99 -2.61 -33.31
N SER A 52 4.25 -3.72 -33.27
CA SER A 52 3.57 -4.15 -32.04
C SER A 52 4.54 -4.48 -30.91
N ALA A 53 5.70 -5.07 -31.20
CA ALA A 53 6.75 -5.32 -30.21
C ALA A 53 7.31 -4.01 -29.65
N ALA A 54 7.61 -3.03 -30.52
CA ALA A 54 8.10 -1.71 -30.10
C ALA A 54 7.07 -0.96 -29.24
N LEU A 55 5.81 -0.94 -29.67
CA LEU A 55 4.71 -0.31 -28.91
C LEU A 55 4.50 -0.98 -27.55
N ALA A 56 4.55 -2.32 -27.49
CA ALA A 56 4.40 -3.07 -26.24
C ALA A 56 5.55 -2.78 -25.26
N GLN A 57 6.80 -2.73 -25.75
CA GLN A 57 7.95 -2.39 -24.92
C GLN A 57 7.87 -0.96 -24.38
N ALA A 58 7.46 0.01 -25.21
CA ALA A 58 7.25 1.39 -24.78
C ALA A 58 6.14 1.50 -23.73
N LYS A 59 5.04 0.77 -23.93
CA LYS A 59 3.91 0.70 -22.99
C LYS A 59 4.34 0.17 -21.63
N GLU A 60 5.08 -0.94 -21.59
CA GLU A 60 5.61 -1.49 -20.34
C GLU A 60 6.58 -0.54 -19.65
N ALA A 61 7.43 0.18 -20.40
CA ALA A 61 8.33 1.18 -19.83
C ALA A 61 7.58 2.35 -19.18
N LEU A 62 6.51 2.82 -19.80
CA LEU A 62 5.65 3.89 -19.26
C LEU A 62 4.88 3.44 -18.01
N ILE A 63 4.31 2.23 -18.00
CA ILE A 63 3.66 1.67 -16.81
C ILE A 63 4.68 1.47 -15.68
N GLY A 64 5.90 1.02 -16.02
CA GLY A 64 7.03 0.92 -15.09
C GLY A 64 7.38 2.26 -14.46
N TYR A 65 7.59 3.29 -15.28
CA TYR A 65 7.85 4.66 -14.84
C TYR A 65 6.73 5.18 -13.92
N ALA A 66 5.47 5.02 -14.32
CA ALA A 66 4.32 5.47 -13.54
C ALA A 66 4.26 4.77 -12.17
N ALA A 67 4.54 3.46 -12.12
CA ALA A 67 4.53 2.67 -10.89
C ALA A 67 5.72 2.96 -9.95
N THR A 68 6.83 3.50 -10.46
CA THR A 68 8.03 3.88 -9.68
C THR A 68 8.22 5.38 -9.56
N TYR A 69 7.29 6.19 -10.06
CA TYR A 69 7.40 7.65 -10.08
C TYR A 69 7.78 8.23 -8.70
N ARG A 70 7.12 7.73 -7.65
CA ARG A 70 7.36 8.17 -6.27
C ARG A 70 8.75 7.84 -5.74
N ASP A 71 9.40 6.80 -6.26
CA ASP A 71 10.73 6.38 -5.80
C ASP A 71 11.79 7.48 -6.06
N THR A 72 11.51 8.39 -7.01
CA THR A 72 12.35 9.57 -7.32
C THR A 72 11.68 10.91 -6.95
N HIS A 73 10.42 10.88 -6.52
CA HIS A 73 9.63 12.07 -6.17
C HIS A 73 9.00 11.88 -4.78
N PRO A 74 9.80 12.02 -3.70
CA PRO A 74 9.31 11.84 -2.34
C PRO A 74 8.17 12.82 -2.06
N ASN A 75 7.17 12.35 -1.30
CA ASN A 75 5.92 13.04 -0.97
C ASN A 75 4.86 13.15 -2.09
N GLU A 76 5.13 12.69 -3.31
CA GLU A 76 4.12 12.64 -4.37
C GLU A 76 3.33 11.32 -4.35
N VAL A 77 2.18 11.30 -5.04
CA VAL A 77 1.46 10.05 -5.33
C VAL A 77 2.04 9.33 -6.56
N PHE A 78 1.70 8.05 -6.72
CA PHE A 78 2.12 7.25 -7.86
C PHE A 78 1.37 7.60 -9.15
N GLY A 79 1.92 7.13 -10.26
CA GLY A 79 1.17 6.91 -11.50
C GLY A 79 1.26 8.02 -12.55
N TYR A 80 1.96 9.12 -12.25
CA TYR A 80 2.25 10.16 -13.24
C TYR A 80 3.15 9.64 -14.36
N LEU A 81 2.88 10.10 -15.58
CA LEU A 81 3.60 9.77 -16.80
C LEU A 81 4.58 10.89 -17.19
N PRO A 82 5.68 10.58 -17.88
CA PRO A 82 6.64 11.59 -18.28
C PRO A 82 6.05 12.52 -19.35
N CYS A 83 6.58 13.73 -19.43
CA CYS A 83 6.35 14.59 -20.58
C CYS A 83 7.01 14.00 -21.83
N PRO A 84 6.41 14.17 -23.01
CA PRO A 84 7.02 13.72 -24.26
C PRO A 84 8.27 14.56 -24.57
N ASP A 85 9.21 13.99 -25.33
CA ASP A 85 10.38 14.69 -25.86
C ASP A 85 9.96 15.61 -27.02
N THR A 86 10.23 16.91 -26.93
CA THR A 86 9.83 17.90 -27.95
C THR A 86 11.01 18.44 -28.75
N ASN A 87 12.22 17.98 -28.48
CA ASN A 87 13.46 18.51 -29.07
C ASN A 87 14.37 17.42 -29.70
N ASN A 88 13.95 16.16 -29.66
CA ASN A 88 14.62 14.96 -30.18
C ASN A 88 15.92 14.54 -29.45
N ASP A 89 16.09 14.89 -28.17
CA ASP A 89 17.23 14.45 -27.34
C ASP A 89 16.97 13.13 -26.58
N GLY A 90 15.75 12.60 -26.66
CA GLY A 90 15.31 11.40 -25.97
C GLY A 90 14.94 11.62 -24.50
N GLN A 91 14.96 12.85 -23.99
CA GLN A 91 14.62 13.20 -22.63
C GLN A 91 13.16 13.65 -22.50
N SER A 92 12.55 13.33 -21.36
CA SER A 92 11.29 13.94 -20.96
C SER A 92 11.52 15.42 -20.70
N GLU A 93 10.66 16.26 -21.27
CA GLU A 93 10.69 17.69 -20.95
C GLU A 93 10.39 17.91 -19.47
N ALA A 94 11.03 18.92 -18.87
CA ALA A 94 10.79 19.27 -17.47
C ALA A 94 9.35 19.77 -17.23
N THR A 95 8.71 20.32 -18.26
CA THR A 95 7.35 20.83 -18.24
C THR A 95 6.79 20.76 -19.65
N CYS A 96 5.59 20.20 -19.82
CA CYS A 96 4.94 20.10 -21.13
C CYS A 96 3.51 20.67 -21.06
N GLY A 97 3.30 21.85 -21.67
CA GLY A 97 2.00 22.54 -21.66
C GLY A 97 1.57 23.04 -20.26
N ALA A 98 0.33 23.50 -20.13
CA ALA A 98 -0.27 23.89 -18.86
C ALA A 98 -0.88 22.69 -18.09
N ALA A 99 -1.27 22.88 -16.83
CA ALA A 99 -2.03 21.86 -16.09
C ALA A 99 -3.30 21.47 -16.85
N ASP A 100 -3.61 20.17 -16.86
CA ASP A 100 -4.77 19.60 -17.57
C ASP A 100 -4.81 19.86 -19.10
N VAL A 101 -3.70 20.26 -19.72
CA VAL A 101 -3.55 20.35 -21.19
C VAL A 101 -2.76 19.15 -21.69
N SER A 102 -3.32 18.42 -22.67
CA SER A 102 -2.65 17.28 -23.30
C SER A 102 -1.50 17.73 -24.20
N THR A 103 -0.46 16.92 -24.33
CA THR A 103 0.72 17.23 -25.15
C THR A 103 1.16 16.02 -25.96
N ILE A 104 1.86 16.27 -27.07
CA ILE A 104 2.41 15.22 -27.94
C ILE A 104 3.84 15.57 -28.35
N GLY A 105 4.69 14.55 -28.44
CA GLY A 105 6.08 14.64 -28.88
C GLY A 105 6.65 13.24 -29.09
N ARG A 106 7.97 13.12 -29.21
CA ARG A 106 8.64 11.82 -29.28
C ARG A 106 8.55 11.09 -27.94
N LEU A 107 8.62 9.76 -28.00
CA LEU A 107 8.80 8.94 -26.81
C LEU A 107 10.16 9.28 -26.18
N PRO A 108 10.21 9.67 -24.88
CA PRO A 108 11.45 10.03 -24.19
C PRO A 108 12.23 8.76 -23.80
N TRP A 109 12.74 8.06 -24.80
CA TRP A 109 13.37 6.74 -24.67
C TRP A 109 14.53 6.73 -23.66
N ASN A 110 15.30 7.81 -23.59
CA ASN A 110 16.46 7.91 -22.71
C ASN A 110 16.01 8.07 -21.24
N SER A 111 15.04 8.95 -20.97
CA SER A 111 14.45 9.06 -19.63
C SER A 111 13.75 7.78 -19.18
N LEU A 112 13.16 7.02 -20.11
CA LEU A 112 12.55 5.71 -19.86
C LEU A 112 13.56 4.57 -19.75
N SER A 113 14.85 4.82 -19.95
CA SER A 113 15.91 3.81 -19.95
C SER A 113 15.65 2.65 -20.90
N VAL A 114 15.04 2.93 -22.06
CA VAL A 114 14.85 1.97 -23.14
C VAL A 114 15.69 2.38 -24.35
N PRO A 115 16.08 1.45 -25.23
CA PRO A 115 16.61 1.81 -26.53
C PRO A 115 15.64 2.73 -27.28
N ALA A 116 16.14 3.51 -28.24
CA ALA A 116 15.28 4.24 -29.17
C ALA A 116 14.42 3.27 -30.00
N LEU A 117 13.22 2.98 -29.51
CA LEU A 117 12.28 2.04 -30.10
C LEU A 117 11.77 2.58 -31.42
N ARG A 118 11.73 1.70 -32.43
CA ARG A 118 11.30 2.05 -33.79
C ARG A 118 10.23 1.11 -34.28
N ASP A 119 9.33 1.66 -35.09
CA ASP A 119 8.32 0.89 -35.79
C ASP A 119 8.86 0.24 -37.08
N SER A 120 7.98 -0.42 -37.83
CA SER A 120 8.34 -1.07 -39.09
C SER A 120 8.77 -0.12 -40.22
N GLY A 121 8.46 1.19 -40.09
CA GLY A 121 8.92 2.26 -40.97
C GLY A 121 10.30 2.80 -40.60
N ASN A 122 10.93 2.23 -39.56
CA ASN A 122 12.18 2.70 -38.96
C ASN A 122 12.06 4.08 -38.30
N GLU A 123 10.85 4.49 -37.91
CA GLU A 123 10.59 5.75 -37.24
C GLU A 123 10.57 5.59 -35.73
N CYS A 124 11.06 6.61 -35.00
CA CYS A 124 10.92 6.63 -33.54
C CYS A 124 9.46 6.87 -33.14
N LEU A 125 9.06 6.18 -32.07
CA LEU A 125 7.71 6.28 -31.52
C LEU A 125 7.40 7.67 -30.99
N TRP A 126 6.13 8.06 -31.07
CA TRP A 126 5.57 9.26 -30.46
C TRP A 126 4.82 8.92 -29.18
N LEU A 127 4.77 9.88 -28.27
CA LEU A 127 4.00 9.83 -27.03
C LEU A 127 3.03 11.02 -27.01
N ALA A 128 1.74 10.73 -26.95
CA ALA A 128 0.73 11.69 -26.51
C ALA A 128 0.38 11.40 -25.05
N VAL A 129 0.43 12.42 -24.20
CA VAL A 129 0.09 12.30 -22.78
C VAL A 129 -1.08 13.23 -22.46
N SER A 130 -2.07 12.69 -21.75
CA SER A 130 -3.19 13.48 -21.25
C SER A 130 -2.71 14.48 -20.22
N GLY A 131 -3.29 15.68 -20.21
CA GLY A 131 -3.01 16.68 -19.20
C GLY A 131 -3.31 16.20 -17.77
N SER A 132 -4.29 15.32 -17.63
CA SER A 132 -4.61 14.63 -16.37
C SER A 132 -3.62 13.55 -15.97
N GLY A 133 -2.73 13.09 -16.88
CA GLY A 133 -1.80 11.98 -16.65
C GLY A 133 -0.33 12.37 -16.53
N LYS A 134 0.06 13.56 -16.98
CA LYS A 134 1.46 14.00 -17.02
C LYS A 134 1.99 14.45 -15.66
N ASN A 135 3.30 14.29 -15.48
CA ASN A 135 4.02 14.63 -14.26
C ASN A 135 4.29 16.14 -14.08
N SER A 136 4.12 16.97 -15.13
CA SER A 136 4.45 18.40 -15.06
C SER A 136 3.78 19.30 -16.13
N PRO A 137 3.00 20.33 -15.73
CA PRO A 137 2.40 20.49 -14.40
C PRO A 137 1.34 19.40 -14.17
N LYS A 138 1.24 18.93 -12.92
CA LYS A 138 0.32 17.87 -12.48
C LYS A 138 -1.13 18.34 -12.45
N THR A 139 -2.06 17.40 -12.62
CA THR A 139 -3.46 17.63 -12.27
C THR A 139 -3.65 17.70 -10.75
N THR A 140 -4.75 18.26 -10.27
CA THR A 140 -5.03 18.37 -8.83
C THR A 140 -5.27 17.01 -8.17
N VAL A 141 -5.91 16.07 -8.89
CA VAL A 141 -6.29 14.75 -8.37
C VAL A 141 -5.92 13.65 -9.38
N PHE A 142 -5.03 12.76 -8.95
CA PHE A 142 -4.55 11.60 -9.66
C PHE A 142 -4.72 10.32 -8.83
N ASN A 143 -5.65 9.45 -9.24
CA ASN A 143 -5.93 8.17 -8.62
C ASN A 143 -6.45 7.16 -9.67
N TRP A 144 -6.92 5.98 -9.23
CA TRP A 144 -7.44 4.95 -10.16
C TRP A 144 -8.75 5.34 -10.88
N ASP A 145 -9.37 6.45 -10.47
CA ASP A 145 -10.57 7.05 -11.06
C ASP A 145 -10.23 8.24 -11.96
N THR A 146 -8.94 8.55 -12.18
CA THR A 146 -8.55 9.61 -13.11
C THR A 146 -8.82 9.20 -14.55
N VAL A 147 -9.57 10.04 -15.25
CA VAL A 147 -9.96 9.85 -16.65
C VAL A 147 -8.97 10.56 -17.57
N GLY A 148 -8.64 9.91 -18.68
CA GLY A 148 -7.86 10.49 -19.77
C GLY A 148 -8.59 11.59 -20.54
N GLN A 149 -7.83 12.45 -21.19
CA GLN A 149 -8.31 13.56 -22.02
C GLN A 149 -8.20 13.27 -23.52
N ILE A 150 -7.97 12.00 -23.90
CA ILE A 150 -7.86 11.59 -25.29
C ILE A 150 -9.05 10.71 -25.64
N GLU A 151 -9.72 11.01 -26.73
CA GLU A 151 -10.69 10.11 -27.37
C GLU A 151 -9.98 9.34 -28.48
N MET A 152 -10.07 8.01 -28.43
CA MET A 152 -9.49 7.14 -29.45
C MET A 152 -10.54 6.76 -30.47
N ARG A 153 -10.20 6.93 -31.74
CA ARG A 153 -10.99 6.48 -32.88
C ARG A 153 -10.16 5.63 -33.82
N ASP A 154 -10.83 4.83 -34.65
CA ASP A 154 -10.21 4.32 -35.87
C ASP A 154 -10.58 5.19 -37.08
N ALA A 155 -9.89 4.98 -38.19
CA ALA A 155 -10.12 5.72 -39.44
C ALA A 155 -11.49 5.45 -40.08
N SER A 156 -12.30 4.52 -39.56
CA SER A 156 -13.71 4.34 -39.96
C SER A 156 -14.66 5.23 -39.14
N GLY A 157 -14.15 5.89 -38.10
CA GLY A 157 -14.91 6.71 -37.16
C GLY A 157 -15.38 5.96 -35.92
N GLN A 158 -15.07 4.65 -35.79
CA GLN A 158 -15.42 3.86 -34.62
C GLN A 158 -14.67 4.41 -33.40
N VAL A 159 -15.39 4.65 -32.31
CA VAL A 159 -14.79 5.01 -31.02
C VAL A 159 -14.21 3.76 -30.37
N LEU A 160 -12.91 3.76 -30.14
CA LEU A 160 -12.16 2.67 -29.48
C LEU A 160 -12.05 2.92 -27.96
N ALA A 161 -11.94 4.20 -27.57
CA ALA A 161 -11.98 4.65 -26.19
C ALA A 161 -12.68 6.01 -26.12
N ALA A 162 -13.86 6.02 -25.50
CA ALA A 162 -14.70 7.22 -25.43
C ALA A 162 -14.18 8.22 -24.40
N GLN A 163 -14.28 9.51 -24.72
CA GLN A 163 -14.06 10.58 -23.73
C GLN A 163 -14.98 10.43 -22.51
N ASN A 164 -14.57 11.00 -21.37
CA ASN A 164 -15.34 10.95 -20.11
C ASN A 164 -15.67 9.51 -19.66
N THR A 165 -14.84 8.54 -20.03
CA THR A 165 -14.91 7.17 -19.55
C THR A 165 -13.55 6.75 -19.03
N HIS A 166 -13.51 5.76 -18.15
CA HIS A 166 -12.24 5.22 -17.63
C HIS A 166 -11.45 4.39 -18.65
N ALA A 167 -11.99 4.21 -19.86
CA ALA A 167 -11.23 3.70 -20.99
C ALA A 167 -10.38 4.79 -21.68
N ALA A 168 -10.69 6.08 -21.47
CA ALA A 168 -9.98 7.19 -22.08
C ALA A 168 -8.48 7.17 -21.68
N PRO A 169 -7.55 7.25 -22.64
CA PRO A 169 -6.12 7.14 -22.36
C PRO A 169 -5.54 8.25 -21.50
N LEU A 170 -4.71 7.87 -20.53
CA LEU A 170 -3.77 8.77 -19.87
C LEU A 170 -2.50 8.99 -20.72
N ALA A 171 -2.13 7.99 -21.52
CA ALA A 171 -1.10 8.11 -22.55
C ALA A 171 -1.40 7.23 -23.76
N LEU A 172 -0.89 7.64 -24.92
CA LEU A 172 -0.90 6.89 -26.16
C LEU A 172 0.49 6.88 -26.78
N ILE A 173 0.95 5.69 -27.15
CA ILE A 173 2.17 5.47 -27.91
C ILE A 173 1.78 5.26 -29.36
N LEU A 174 2.43 5.97 -30.28
CA LEU A 174 2.12 5.99 -31.71
C LEU A 174 3.36 5.62 -32.54
N GLY A 175 3.15 4.75 -33.52
CA GLY A 175 4.11 4.40 -34.58
C GLY A 175 3.62 4.93 -35.93
N PRO A 176 4.26 5.97 -36.50
CA PRO A 176 3.84 6.63 -37.75
C PRO A 176 4.06 5.79 -39.03
N GLN A 177 4.61 4.58 -38.91
CA GLN A 177 4.92 3.65 -39.99
C GLN A 177 5.74 4.29 -41.12
N THR A 178 5.68 3.70 -42.33
CA THR A 178 6.32 4.27 -43.52
C THR A 178 5.63 5.56 -43.96
N VAL A 179 6.33 6.42 -44.71
CA VAL A 179 5.74 7.64 -45.29
C VAL A 179 4.44 7.31 -46.04
N THR A 180 3.37 8.03 -45.73
CA THR A 180 2.07 7.92 -46.42
C THR A 180 1.55 9.29 -46.85
N GLY A 181 0.70 9.32 -47.88
CA GLY A 181 0.14 10.57 -48.41
C GLY A 181 1.20 11.59 -48.85
N GLY A 182 1.00 12.86 -48.49
CA GLY A 182 1.89 13.97 -48.81
C GLY A 182 2.96 14.27 -47.75
N GLN A 183 3.21 13.34 -46.82
CA GLN A 183 4.17 13.55 -45.74
C GLN A 183 5.56 13.84 -46.26
N THR A 184 6.19 14.87 -45.69
CA THR A 184 7.58 15.22 -45.95
C THR A 184 8.36 15.14 -44.65
N ARG A 185 8.98 13.98 -44.41
CA ARG A 185 9.80 13.75 -43.22
C ARG A 185 11.23 14.23 -43.49
N THR A 186 11.73 15.11 -42.63
CA THR A 186 13.14 15.49 -42.67
C THR A 186 14.00 14.32 -42.17
N SER A 187 15.19 14.17 -42.76
CA SER A 187 16.14 13.13 -42.33
C SER A 187 16.49 13.31 -40.86
N ALA A 188 16.66 12.19 -40.14
CA ALA A 188 17.02 12.20 -38.72
C ALA A 188 18.37 12.88 -38.42
N GLY A 189 19.22 13.10 -39.44
CA GLY A 189 20.51 13.75 -39.24
C GLY A 189 21.43 12.95 -38.32
N ALA A 190 22.04 13.61 -37.33
CA ALA A 190 23.02 13.01 -36.41
C ALA A 190 22.43 12.50 -35.07
N THR A 191 21.17 12.78 -34.76
CA THR A 191 20.55 12.35 -33.49
C THR A 191 19.80 11.03 -33.67
N VAL A 192 19.72 10.24 -32.59
CA VAL A 192 19.14 8.89 -32.62
C VAL A 192 17.67 8.94 -33.07
N CYS A 193 16.87 9.85 -32.54
CA CYS A 193 15.47 10.06 -32.96
C CYS A 193 15.26 11.43 -33.61
N GLY A 194 16.19 11.88 -34.45
CA GLY A 194 16.07 13.17 -35.12
C GLY A 194 14.96 13.24 -36.17
N GLY A 195 14.90 14.39 -36.85
CA GLY A 195 13.90 14.70 -37.86
C GLY A 195 13.06 15.88 -37.42
N SER A 196 11.87 16.03 -38.01
CA SER A 196 10.96 17.12 -37.66
C SER A 196 10.25 16.82 -36.34
N ILE A 197 10.05 17.86 -35.54
CA ILE A 197 9.26 17.83 -34.30
C ILE A 197 7.78 18.16 -34.57
N THR A 198 7.43 18.51 -35.82
CA THR A 198 6.07 18.81 -36.23
C THR A 198 5.27 17.52 -36.36
N THR A 199 4.23 17.36 -35.54
CA THR A 199 3.39 16.16 -35.50
C THR A 199 2.81 15.77 -36.86
N THR A 200 2.32 16.73 -37.64
CA THR A 200 1.68 16.49 -38.95
C THR A 200 2.63 15.99 -40.03
N ASP A 201 3.94 16.07 -39.82
CA ASP A 201 4.92 15.48 -40.76
C ASP A 201 4.97 13.95 -40.64
N TYR A 202 4.42 13.39 -39.56
CA TYR A 202 4.49 11.96 -39.22
C TYR A 202 3.15 11.30 -38.91
N LEU A 203 2.18 12.01 -38.31
CA LEU A 203 0.92 11.45 -37.82
C LEU A 203 -0.27 12.12 -38.52
N GLU A 204 -1.14 11.35 -39.16
CA GLU A 204 -2.32 11.86 -39.88
C GLU A 204 -3.53 12.06 -38.97
N GLY A 205 -3.61 11.25 -37.90
CA GLY A 205 -4.81 11.15 -37.06
C GLY A 205 -4.75 11.92 -35.74
N ALA A 206 -3.70 12.70 -35.47
CA ALA A 206 -3.45 13.29 -34.16
C ALA A 206 -3.92 14.76 -34.06
N VAL A 207 -4.95 15.01 -33.24
CA VAL A 207 -5.45 16.35 -32.93
C VAL A 207 -5.39 16.57 -31.42
N ILE A 208 -4.45 17.40 -30.98
CA ILE A 208 -4.25 17.73 -29.56
C ILE A 208 -4.93 19.07 -29.25
N SER A 209 -5.80 19.08 -28.25
CA SER A 209 -6.46 20.29 -27.79
C SER A 209 -5.52 21.12 -26.92
N PRO A 210 -5.34 22.43 -27.19
CA PRO A 210 -4.53 23.31 -26.36
C PRO A 210 -5.28 23.82 -25.11
N THR A 211 -6.53 23.40 -24.91
CA THR A 211 -7.41 23.89 -23.84
C THR A 211 -7.39 22.96 -22.64
N ALA A 212 -7.26 23.51 -21.43
CA ALA A 212 -7.24 22.73 -20.20
C ALA A 212 -8.57 21.96 -20.02
N GLY A 213 -8.47 20.67 -19.70
CA GLY A 213 -9.62 19.78 -19.51
C GLY A 213 -10.33 19.38 -20.80
N ALA A 214 -9.91 19.89 -21.96
CA ALA A 214 -10.57 19.59 -23.24
C ALA A 214 -10.08 18.28 -23.85
N THR A 215 -10.99 17.63 -24.58
CA THR A 215 -10.69 16.37 -25.26
C THR A 215 -9.82 16.58 -26.48
N SER A 216 -8.75 15.81 -26.56
CA SER A 216 -7.94 15.57 -27.76
C SER A 216 -8.47 14.35 -28.50
N THR A 217 -8.29 14.26 -29.81
CA THR A 217 -8.75 13.12 -30.61
C THR A 217 -7.58 12.51 -31.34
N ILE A 218 -7.42 11.19 -31.21
CA ILE A 218 -6.40 10.45 -31.97
C ILE A 218 -7.06 9.32 -32.76
N THR A 219 -6.77 9.28 -34.06
CA THR A 219 -7.35 8.34 -35.02
C THR A 219 -6.30 7.34 -35.50
N LEU A 220 -6.49 6.06 -35.20
CA LEU A 220 -5.63 4.97 -35.66
C LEU A 220 -6.06 4.45 -37.03
N SER A 221 -5.12 3.86 -37.75
CA SER A 221 -5.37 3.29 -39.07
C SER A 221 -6.34 2.10 -39.05
N THR A 222 -6.99 1.89 -40.19
CA THR A 222 -7.72 0.66 -40.55
C THR A 222 -7.09 0.03 -41.79
N ALA A 223 -7.43 -1.21 -42.11
CA ALA A 223 -6.96 -1.84 -43.34
C ALA A 223 -7.30 -1.00 -44.60
N SER A 224 -8.46 -0.34 -44.59
CA SER A 224 -8.91 0.55 -45.65
C SER A 224 -8.11 1.84 -45.73
N SER A 225 -7.83 2.50 -44.61
CA SER A 225 -7.05 3.76 -44.61
C SER A 225 -5.60 3.55 -45.04
N ILE A 226 -5.01 2.40 -44.67
CA ILE A 226 -3.67 2.00 -45.12
C ILE A 226 -3.65 1.81 -46.64
N THR A 227 -4.65 1.10 -47.18
CA THR A 227 -4.74 0.83 -48.62
C THR A 227 -4.96 2.11 -49.43
N LEU A 228 -5.73 3.06 -48.89
CA LEU A 228 -5.99 4.36 -49.51
C LEU A 228 -4.86 5.37 -49.29
N GLY A 229 -3.86 5.04 -48.45
CA GLY A 229 -2.77 5.95 -48.10
C GLY A 229 -3.21 7.18 -47.31
N THR A 230 -4.36 7.11 -46.64
CA THR A 230 -4.95 8.26 -45.91
C THR A 230 -4.56 8.30 -44.44
N ASN A 231 -4.30 7.14 -43.82
CA ASN A 231 -3.78 7.03 -42.47
C ASN A 231 -3.15 5.64 -42.29
N ASN A 232 -1.91 5.57 -41.83
CA ASN A 232 -1.23 4.32 -41.48
C ASN A 232 -0.71 4.26 -40.04
N ASP A 233 -1.06 5.24 -39.21
CA ASP A 233 -0.71 5.31 -37.80
C ASP A 233 -1.17 4.05 -37.03
N GLN A 234 -0.27 3.45 -36.27
CA GLN A 234 -0.58 2.37 -35.32
C GLN A 234 -0.29 2.85 -33.89
N GLY A 235 -0.99 2.31 -32.89
CA GLY A 235 -0.75 2.74 -31.52
C GLY A 235 -1.32 1.82 -30.45
N LEU A 236 -0.82 2.02 -29.24
CA LEU A 236 -1.30 1.39 -28.01
C LEU A 236 -1.47 2.47 -26.95
N TRP A 237 -2.55 2.40 -26.18
CA TRP A 237 -2.80 3.34 -25.09
C TRP A 237 -2.70 2.71 -23.71
N ILE A 238 -2.63 3.57 -22.72
CA ILE A 238 -2.59 3.26 -21.29
C ILE A 238 -3.72 4.04 -20.62
N ASN A 239 -4.61 3.36 -19.90
CA ASN A 239 -5.61 3.99 -19.05
C ASN A 239 -5.21 3.90 -17.55
N SER A 240 -6.02 4.50 -16.66
CA SER A 240 -5.76 4.48 -15.22
C SER A 240 -5.71 3.08 -14.64
N LYS A 241 -6.57 2.16 -15.12
CA LYS A 241 -6.62 0.78 -14.63
C LYS A 241 -5.29 0.06 -14.85
N GLU A 242 -4.68 0.19 -16.02
CA GLU A 242 -3.42 -0.48 -16.35
C GLU A 242 -2.25 0.01 -15.48
N ILE A 243 -2.24 1.30 -15.15
CA ILE A 243 -1.26 1.90 -14.23
C ILE A 243 -1.49 1.38 -12.80
N PHE A 244 -2.74 1.45 -12.31
CA PHE A 244 -3.05 1.10 -10.93
C PHE A 244 -3.04 -0.41 -10.65
N ASP A 245 -3.24 -1.26 -11.66
CA ASP A 245 -3.06 -2.72 -11.54
C ASP A 245 -1.62 -3.09 -11.15
N ARG A 246 -0.63 -2.23 -11.46
CA ARG A 246 0.75 -2.35 -10.98
C ARG A 246 0.93 -1.69 -9.61
N ILE A 247 0.50 -0.44 -9.46
CA ILE A 247 0.70 0.35 -8.23
C ILE A 247 0.10 -0.35 -7.02
N LYS A 248 -1.13 -0.85 -7.13
CA LYS A 248 -1.87 -1.42 -5.98
C LYS A 248 -1.22 -2.66 -5.37
N LYS A 249 -0.30 -3.30 -6.09
CA LYS A 249 0.48 -4.45 -5.60
C LYS A 249 1.67 -4.04 -4.74
N ARG A 250 2.05 -2.76 -4.76
CA ARG A 250 3.15 -2.25 -3.94
C ARG A 250 2.71 -2.16 -2.47
N SER A 251 3.59 -2.54 -1.56
CA SER A 251 3.33 -2.48 -0.12
C SER A 251 3.14 -1.05 0.36
N ASP A 252 3.90 -0.11 -0.19
CA ASP A 252 3.88 1.29 0.19
C ASP A 252 2.65 2.05 -0.32
N PHE A 253 1.92 1.51 -1.31
CA PHE A 253 0.57 1.98 -1.67
C PHE A 253 -0.47 1.56 -0.63
N LYS A 254 -0.43 0.29 -0.18
CA LYS A 254 -1.27 -0.18 0.94
C LYS A 254 -1.06 0.72 2.16
N THR A 255 0.21 0.98 2.50
CA THR A 255 0.57 1.86 3.61
C THR A 255 -0.06 3.24 3.47
N ASP A 256 -0.05 3.88 2.30
CA ASP A 256 -0.67 5.21 2.15
C ASP A 256 -2.17 5.20 2.44
N ILE A 257 -2.90 4.23 1.87
CA ILE A 257 -4.36 4.12 2.03
C ILE A 257 -4.72 3.80 3.46
N ASP A 258 -4.00 2.86 4.08
CA ASP A 258 -4.21 2.51 5.48
C ASP A 258 -3.94 3.73 6.36
N LYS A 259 -2.79 4.41 6.20
CA LYS A 259 -2.44 5.61 6.98
C LYS A 259 -3.37 6.81 6.79
N LEU A 260 -4.04 6.89 5.65
CA LEU A 260 -5.09 7.88 5.42
C LEU A 260 -6.27 7.66 6.39
N ILE A 261 -6.64 6.40 6.59
CA ILE A 261 -7.82 5.98 7.38
C ILE A 261 -7.46 5.77 8.85
N SER A 262 -6.46 4.93 9.13
CA SER A 262 -5.94 4.57 10.45
C SER A 262 -4.41 4.61 10.45
N ASP A 263 -3.83 5.46 11.29
CA ASP A 263 -2.46 5.27 11.78
C ASP A 263 -2.18 6.13 13.03
N SER A 264 -1.43 5.47 13.90
CA SER A 264 -0.71 5.84 15.11
C SER A 264 0.59 6.64 14.97
N SER A 265 1.14 6.75 13.77
CA SER A 265 2.35 7.54 13.49
C SER A 265 2.05 9.03 13.41
N ASP A 266 3.10 9.87 13.35
CA ASP A 266 3.17 11.35 13.43
C ASP A 266 2.09 12.13 12.69
N LEU A 267 1.38 11.45 11.79
CA LEU A 267 0.32 11.93 10.94
C LEU A 267 -0.97 11.15 11.29
N LYS A 268 -1.65 11.47 12.40
CA LYS A 268 -2.89 10.80 12.86
C LYS A 268 -3.85 10.45 11.72
N GLY A 269 -4.22 9.17 11.56
CA GLY A 269 -5.29 8.73 10.67
C GLY A 269 -6.61 9.46 10.95
N LEU A 270 -7.52 9.57 9.97
CA LEU A 270 -8.84 10.18 10.20
C LEU A 270 -9.59 9.48 11.32
N ALA A 271 -9.59 8.14 11.34
CA ALA A 271 -10.24 7.35 12.39
C ALA A 271 -9.60 7.58 13.76
N ASP A 272 -8.27 7.62 13.86
CA ASP A 272 -7.57 7.87 15.12
C ASP A 272 -7.83 9.25 15.66
N CYS A 273 -7.80 10.27 14.81
CA CYS A 273 -8.14 11.62 15.22
C CYS A 273 -9.59 11.70 15.73
N LEU A 274 -10.55 11.15 14.99
CA LEU A 274 -11.96 11.13 15.41
C LEU A 274 -12.17 10.35 16.72
N ASN A 275 -11.47 9.23 16.90
CA ASN A 275 -11.55 8.43 18.12
C ASN A 275 -10.84 9.04 19.33
N ASN A 276 -10.08 10.13 19.13
CA ASN A 276 -9.55 10.98 20.21
C ASN A 276 -10.48 12.14 20.57
N LEU A 277 -11.56 12.38 19.83
CA LEU A 277 -12.56 13.39 20.17
C LEU A 277 -13.62 12.80 21.11
N PRO A 278 -14.12 13.59 22.08
CA PRO A 278 -15.32 13.20 22.82
C PRO A 278 -16.48 12.88 21.85
N PRO A 279 -17.33 11.87 22.13
CA PRO A 279 -18.45 11.50 21.25
C PRO A 279 -19.37 12.67 20.90
N SER A 280 -19.61 13.58 21.86
CA SER A 280 -20.40 14.81 21.66
C SER A 280 -19.76 15.80 20.68
N SER A 281 -18.44 15.76 20.53
CA SER A 281 -17.65 16.64 19.68
C SER A 281 -17.35 16.04 18.31
N LEU A 282 -17.78 14.80 18.03
CA LEU A 282 -17.67 14.21 16.71
C LEU A 282 -18.41 15.09 15.68
N PRO A 283 -17.77 15.46 14.55
CA PRO A 283 -18.42 16.31 13.56
C PRO A 283 -19.67 15.66 12.96
N ASN A 284 -20.69 16.44 12.61
CA ASN A 284 -21.79 15.92 11.80
C ASN A 284 -21.33 15.71 10.35
N ALA A 285 -21.90 14.72 9.66
CA ALA A 285 -21.63 14.53 8.24
C ALA A 285 -22.01 15.80 7.44
N SER A 286 -21.14 16.23 6.53
CA SER A 286 -21.44 17.34 5.61
C SER A 286 -22.49 16.94 4.56
N ALA A 287 -23.22 17.92 4.00
CA ALA A 287 -24.21 17.64 2.96
C ALA A 287 -23.58 17.29 1.60
N GLY A 288 -22.34 17.73 1.38
CA GLY A 288 -21.54 17.45 0.19
C GLY A 288 -20.48 16.36 0.45
N ASN A 289 -19.76 15.98 -0.60
CA ASN A 289 -18.59 15.10 -0.54
C ASN A 289 -18.78 13.85 0.33
N LYS A 290 -19.97 13.23 0.27
CA LYS A 290 -20.27 11.99 1.00
C LYS A 290 -20.01 12.08 2.52
N GLY A 291 -20.16 13.28 3.08
CA GLY A 291 -20.12 13.54 4.51
C GLY A 291 -18.76 13.93 5.10
N VAL A 292 -17.69 14.01 4.30
CA VAL A 292 -16.31 14.06 4.85
C VAL A 292 -15.73 15.44 5.13
N ASP A 293 -16.34 16.53 4.66
CA ASP A 293 -15.72 17.87 4.73
C ASP A 293 -15.44 18.31 6.18
N ASN A 294 -16.40 18.05 7.06
CA ASN A 294 -16.31 18.44 8.47
C ASN A 294 -15.26 17.61 9.22
N ILE A 295 -15.08 16.33 8.86
CA ILE A 295 -14.05 15.50 9.50
C ILE A 295 -12.65 15.83 8.99
N ILE A 296 -12.47 16.16 7.71
CA ILE A 296 -11.18 16.60 7.17
C ILE A 296 -10.76 17.92 7.84
N THR A 297 -11.72 18.81 8.11
CA THR A 297 -11.47 20.07 8.82
C THR A 297 -11.11 19.83 10.30
N ALA A 298 -11.83 18.94 10.98
CA ALA A 298 -11.56 18.62 12.39
C ALA A 298 -10.27 17.81 12.59
N CYS A 299 -9.90 17.03 11.58
CA CYS A 299 -8.78 16.10 11.58
C CYS A 299 -7.90 16.32 10.34
N PRO A 300 -7.22 17.48 10.23
CA PRO A 300 -6.43 17.81 9.05
C PRO A 300 -5.24 16.85 8.89
N ALA A 301 -4.92 16.52 7.64
CA ALA A 301 -3.68 15.83 7.31
C ALA A 301 -2.48 16.70 7.70
N ASN A 302 -1.52 16.10 8.40
CA ASN A 302 -0.24 16.72 8.70
C ASN A 302 0.84 16.11 7.79
N GLY A 303 1.80 16.91 7.35
CA GLY A 303 2.89 16.47 6.47
C GLY A 303 2.52 16.41 4.98
N THR A 304 3.47 16.76 4.12
CA THR A 304 3.26 16.91 2.67
C THR A 304 2.74 15.64 2.01
N GLN A 305 3.34 14.46 2.31
CA GLN A 305 2.92 13.20 1.72
C GLN A 305 1.46 12.88 2.04
N LYS A 306 1.04 13.01 3.30
CA LYS A 306 -0.33 12.69 3.69
C LYS A 306 -1.33 13.68 3.13
N THR A 307 -0.99 14.96 3.07
CA THR A 307 -1.82 15.97 2.39
C THR A 307 -2.01 15.63 0.93
N ASN A 308 -0.95 15.17 0.24
CA ASN A 308 -1.04 14.74 -1.14
C ASN A 308 -1.87 13.45 -1.27
N VAL A 309 -1.67 12.44 -0.43
CA VAL A 309 -2.51 11.23 -0.42
C VAL A 309 -3.98 11.59 -0.18
N LEU A 310 -4.30 12.39 0.86
CA LEU A 310 -5.66 12.83 1.13
C LEU A 310 -6.27 13.58 -0.06
N THR A 311 -5.56 14.53 -0.65
CA THR A 311 -6.04 15.31 -1.81
C THR A 311 -6.39 14.39 -2.98
N ASN A 312 -5.55 13.38 -3.25
CA ASN A 312 -5.74 12.47 -4.36
C ASN A 312 -6.80 11.39 -4.09
N TRP A 313 -7.13 11.11 -2.83
CA TRP A 313 -7.97 9.98 -2.43
C TRP A 313 -9.23 10.35 -1.64
N GLN A 314 -9.45 11.63 -1.32
CA GLN A 314 -10.61 12.07 -0.54
C GLN A 314 -11.96 11.73 -1.19
N ASP A 315 -12.01 11.62 -2.53
CA ASP A 315 -13.21 11.20 -3.23
C ASP A 315 -13.65 9.78 -2.82
N ASN A 316 -12.73 8.93 -2.35
CA ASN A 316 -13.03 7.57 -1.88
C ASN A 316 -13.48 7.53 -0.42
N LEU A 317 -13.40 8.65 0.31
CA LEU A 317 -13.81 8.69 1.71
C LEU A 317 -15.32 8.94 1.82
N LEU A 318 -15.96 8.27 2.78
CA LEU A 318 -17.36 8.47 3.14
C LEU A 318 -17.50 8.49 4.66
N TYR A 319 -18.31 9.39 5.18
CA TYR A 319 -18.53 9.52 6.62
C TYR A 319 -20.01 9.65 6.95
N ALA A 320 -20.47 8.83 7.89
CA ALA A 320 -21.83 8.89 8.42
C ALA A 320 -21.79 8.97 9.95
N LYS A 321 -22.62 9.85 10.52
CA LYS A 321 -22.88 9.93 11.95
C LYS A 321 -24.37 9.67 12.19
N PRO A 322 -24.81 8.41 12.23
CA PRO A 322 -26.22 8.08 12.37
C PRO A 322 -26.75 8.50 13.75
N ALA A 323 -28.06 8.75 13.85
CA ALA A 323 -28.70 9.15 15.11
C ALA A 323 -28.63 8.07 16.21
N THR A 324 -28.49 6.81 15.80
CA THR A 324 -28.25 5.67 16.69
C THR A 324 -26.99 4.97 16.25
N ALA A 325 -26.18 4.54 17.23
CA ALA A 325 -24.89 3.90 16.96
C ALA A 325 -25.02 2.70 16.01
N ALA A 326 -24.12 2.64 15.03
CA ALA A 326 -24.03 1.54 14.08
C ALA A 326 -23.22 0.36 14.67
N THR A 327 -23.23 -0.75 13.93
CA THR A 327 -22.32 -1.88 14.14
C THR A 327 -21.35 -1.97 12.97
N VAL A 328 -20.06 -2.14 13.23
CA VAL A 328 -19.01 -2.27 12.20
C VAL A 328 -18.24 -3.55 12.43
N ASN A 329 -18.23 -4.48 11.48
CA ASN A 329 -17.53 -5.76 11.61
C ASN A 329 -17.85 -6.49 12.93
N GLY A 330 -19.12 -6.46 13.35
CA GLY A 330 -19.59 -7.03 14.61
C GLY A 330 -19.38 -6.14 15.85
N THR A 331 -18.58 -5.08 15.77
CA THR A 331 -18.36 -4.12 16.86
C THR A 331 -19.57 -3.20 17.00
N THR A 332 -20.22 -3.19 18.15
CA THR A 332 -21.35 -2.31 18.46
C THR A 332 -20.89 -0.96 19.04
N GLY A 333 -21.80 0.01 19.08
CA GLY A 333 -21.54 1.32 19.71
C GLY A 333 -20.74 2.30 18.85
N CYS A 334 -20.70 2.12 17.53
CA CYS A 334 -20.05 3.04 16.61
C CYS A 334 -20.91 4.30 16.44
N ASN A 335 -20.56 5.39 17.12
CA ASN A 335 -21.23 6.68 17.03
C ASN A 335 -21.16 7.29 15.62
N ALA A 336 -20.14 6.92 14.85
CA ALA A 336 -20.03 7.19 13.43
C ALA A 336 -19.32 6.04 12.70
N VAL A 337 -19.39 6.07 11.37
CA VAL A 337 -18.73 5.12 10.47
C VAL A 337 -17.92 5.92 9.47
N LEU A 338 -16.64 5.57 9.33
CA LEU A 338 -15.75 6.08 8.30
C LEU A 338 -15.46 4.95 7.32
N LEU A 339 -15.65 5.21 6.03
CA LEU A 339 -15.37 4.26 4.96
C LEU A 339 -14.35 4.84 3.99
N PHE A 340 -13.55 3.95 3.42
CA PHE A 340 -12.82 4.19 2.19
C PHE A 340 -13.26 3.15 1.17
N SER A 341 -13.86 3.62 0.08
CA SER A 341 -14.31 2.74 -0.99
C SER A 341 -13.14 2.20 -1.81
N GLY A 342 -13.21 0.92 -2.18
CA GLY A 342 -12.23 0.30 -3.05
C GLY A 342 -12.27 0.75 -4.51
N GLU A 343 -11.47 0.06 -5.34
CA GLU A 343 -11.48 0.15 -6.80
C GLU A 343 -12.87 -0.16 -7.33
N ARG A 344 -13.28 0.59 -8.37
CA ARG A 344 -14.61 0.43 -8.98
C ARG A 344 -14.89 -1.02 -9.39
N THR A 345 -16.09 -1.48 -9.08
CA THR A 345 -16.67 -2.67 -9.70
C THR A 345 -17.28 -2.33 -11.07
N VAL A 346 -17.67 -3.36 -11.83
CA VAL A 346 -18.22 -3.19 -13.20
C VAL A 346 -19.50 -2.34 -13.23
N SER A 347 -20.27 -2.31 -12.13
CA SER A 347 -21.51 -1.54 -12.02
C SER A 347 -21.32 -0.09 -11.58
N GLN A 348 -20.09 0.32 -11.25
CA GLN A 348 -19.78 1.64 -10.71
C GLN A 348 -19.11 2.53 -11.76
N SER A 349 -19.52 3.79 -11.84
CA SER A 349 -18.88 4.81 -12.68
C SER A 349 -18.48 6.03 -11.86
N ARG A 350 -17.28 6.57 -12.08
CA ARG A 350 -16.77 7.76 -11.36
C ARG A 350 -16.03 8.71 -12.31
N ALA A 351 -16.48 8.78 -13.57
CA ALA A 351 -15.76 9.48 -14.64
C ALA A 351 -16.06 10.98 -14.69
N THR A 352 -17.27 11.37 -14.27
CA THR A 352 -17.76 12.75 -14.27
C THR A 352 -17.95 13.28 -12.85
N ALA A 353 -17.98 14.60 -12.69
CA ALA A 353 -18.25 15.24 -11.40
C ALA A 353 -19.61 14.81 -10.81
N ALA A 354 -20.64 14.61 -11.65
CA ALA A 354 -21.95 14.17 -11.19
C ALA A 354 -21.91 12.74 -10.65
N GLU A 355 -21.22 11.83 -11.33
CA GLU A 355 -21.08 10.43 -10.89
C GLU A 355 -20.31 10.30 -9.57
N LYS A 356 -19.31 11.17 -9.33
CA LYS A 356 -18.52 11.23 -8.10
C LYS A 356 -19.32 11.67 -6.85
N LEU A 357 -20.52 12.23 -7.04
CA LEU A 357 -21.44 12.59 -5.96
C LEU A 357 -22.37 11.43 -5.57
N VAL A 358 -22.47 10.37 -6.40
CA VAL A 358 -23.41 9.26 -6.19
C VAL A 358 -22.76 8.18 -5.33
N VAL A 359 -23.25 8.00 -4.09
CA VAL A 359 -22.71 7.01 -3.13
C VAL A 359 -22.69 5.58 -3.70
N ALA A 360 -23.70 5.18 -4.48
CA ALA A 360 -23.76 3.84 -5.09
C ALA A 360 -22.62 3.56 -6.08
N ASN A 361 -21.92 4.59 -6.57
CA ASN A 361 -20.72 4.43 -7.38
C ASN A 361 -19.48 4.13 -6.53
N TYR A 362 -19.54 4.24 -5.21
CA TYR A 362 -18.41 4.05 -4.30
C TYR A 362 -18.49 2.73 -3.55
N LEU A 363 -19.60 2.51 -2.87
CA LEU A 363 -19.78 1.36 -1.98
C LEU A 363 -20.38 0.15 -2.71
N GLU A 364 -20.20 -1.04 -2.13
CA GLU A 364 -20.81 -2.28 -2.58
C GLU A 364 -21.63 -2.98 -1.49
N GLY A 365 -22.35 -4.04 -1.89
CA GLY A 365 -23.06 -4.93 -0.98
C GLY A 365 -24.03 -4.20 -0.04
N SER A 366 -24.01 -4.61 1.24
CA SER A 366 -24.86 -4.00 2.27
C SER A 366 -24.52 -2.53 2.52
N ASN A 367 -23.25 -2.13 2.41
CA ASN A 367 -22.81 -0.77 2.67
C ASN A 367 -23.49 0.23 1.72
N ALA A 368 -23.59 -0.12 0.43
CA ALA A 368 -24.23 0.71 -0.59
C ALA A 368 -25.72 0.98 -0.32
N THR A 369 -26.44 -0.01 0.23
CA THR A 369 -27.86 0.14 0.57
C THR A 369 -28.10 0.78 1.94
N LEU A 370 -27.12 0.68 2.83
CA LEU A 370 -27.23 1.11 4.21
C LEU A 370 -26.84 2.57 4.41
N PHE A 371 -25.75 3.00 3.76
CA PHE A 371 -25.19 4.34 3.95
C PHE A 371 -26.19 5.44 3.61
N PRO A 372 -26.34 6.51 4.44
CA PRO A 372 -25.59 6.83 5.66
C PRO A 372 -26.30 6.41 6.97
N ASN A 373 -27.25 5.47 6.90
CA ASN A 373 -28.13 5.14 8.02
C ASN A 373 -27.45 4.23 9.05
N THR A 374 -28.10 4.07 10.21
CA THR A 374 -27.67 3.09 11.22
C THR A 374 -27.91 1.65 10.75
N GLY A 375 -27.00 0.73 11.09
CA GLY A 375 -27.10 -0.69 10.81
C GLY A 375 -25.74 -1.37 10.89
N SER A 376 -25.62 -2.53 10.24
CA SER A 376 -24.40 -3.34 10.22
C SER A 376 -23.58 -3.08 8.96
N TYR A 377 -22.47 -2.37 9.12
CA TYR A 377 -21.47 -2.16 8.08
C TYR A 377 -20.42 -3.27 8.14
N LEU A 378 -20.00 -3.73 6.97
CA LEU A 378 -19.02 -4.81 6.82
C LEU A 378 -17.97 -4.41 5.79
N GLY A 379 -16.71 -4.70 6.05
CA GLY A 379 -15.64 -4.46 5.08
C GLY A 379 -14.27 -4.84 5.60
N GLY A 380 -13.27 -4.62 4.76
CA GLY A 380 -11.88 -4.82 5.11
C GLY A 380 -11.48 -3.93 6.27
N THR A 381 -10.58 -4.44 7.11
CA THR A 381 -9.85 -3.55 8.03
C THR A 381 -8.73 -2.85 7.30
N HIS A 382 -8.18 -3.34 6.19
CA HIS A 382 -7.05 -2.70 5.51
C HIS A 382 -7.21 -2.81 4.00
N PHE A 383 -6.45 -1.99 3.27
CA PHE A 383 -6.36 -2.14 1.83
C PHE A 383 -5.71 -3.49 1.49
N SER A 384 -6.32 -4.24 0.58
CA SER A 384 -5.78 -5.50 0.08
C SER A 384 -5.72 -5.49 -1.43
N SER A 385 -4.52 -5.71 -1.97
CA SER A 385 -4.30 -5.83 -3.42
C SER A 385 -4.96 -7.07 -4.03
N LEU A 386 -5.28 -8.07 -3.21
CA LEU A 386 -6.01 -9.28 -3.60
C LEU A 386 -7.52 -9.03 -3.76
N SER A 387 -8.04 -8.03 -3.05
CA SER A 387 -9.46 -7.66 -3.05
C SER A 387 -9.62 -6.13 -3.12
N PRO A 388 -9.06 -5.46 -4.15
CA PRO A 388 -8.89 -4.01 -4.16
C PRO A 388 -10.21 -3.23 -4.22
N SER A 389 -11.31 -3.89 -4.59
CA SER A 389 -12.66 -3.32 -4.60
C SER A 389 -13.35 -3.38 -3.24
N THR A 390 -12.78 -4.04 -2.22
CA THR A 390 -13.43 -4.16 -0.91
C THR A 390 -13.38 -2.83 -0.17
N ASP A 391 -14.54 -2.34 0.27
CA ASP A 391 -14.67 -1.21 1.18
C ASP A 391 -13.86 -1.45 2.46
N ILE A 392 -13.07 -0.46 2.87
CA ILE A 392 -12.46 -0.42 4.20
C ILE A 392 -13.43 0.31 5.12
N VAL A 393 -13.73 -0.26 6.28
CA VAL A 393 -14.70 0.33 7.23
C VAL A 393 -14.05 0.48 8.61
N ARG A 394 -14.30 1.62 9.26
CA ARG A 394 -13.88 1.92 10.64
C ARG A 394 -15.05 2.29 11.52
N CYS A 395 -15.05 1.69 12.71
CA CYS A 395 -15.90 2.10 13.81
C CYS A 395 -15.34 3.38 14.44
N ILE A 396 -16.15 4.43 14.50
CA ILE A 396 -15.80 5.65 15.23
C ILE A 396 -16.66 5.69 16.50
N LYS A 397 -16.06 5.30 17.63
CA LYS A 397 -16.69 5.42 18.95
C LYS A 397 -16.49 6.81 19.55
N GLY A 398 -15.40 7.50 19.20
CA GLY A 398 -14.92 8.64 19.99
C GLY A 398 -14.23 8.18 21.27
N LEU A 399 -13.81 9.14 22.09
CA LEU A 399 -13.19 8.91 23.39
C LEU A 399 -14.24 9.13 24.49
N SER A 400 -14.94 8.06 24.90
CA SER A 400 -15.96 8.13 25.96
C SER A 400 -15.40 8.60 27.30
N ALA A 401 -16.27 9.17 28.14
CA ALA A 401 -15.87 9.56 29.50
C ALA A 401 -15.31 8.35 30.27
N GLY A 402 -14.15 8.52 30.89
CA GLY A 402 -13.45 7.44 31.60
C GLY A 402 -12.67 6.47 30.69
N THR A 403 -12.59 6.74 29.38
CA THR A 403 -11.66 6.10 28.45
C THR A 403 -10.39 6.95 28.35
N THR A 404 -9.23 6.30 28.29
CA THR A 404 -7.94 6.98 28.06
C THR A 404 -7.26 6.40 26.83
N GLN A 405 -6.74 7.25 25.95
CA GLN A 405 -5.93 6.84 24.80
C GLN A 405 -4.65 7.67 24.77
N LYS A 406 -3.52 7.01 24.55
CA LYS A 406 -2.18 7.60 24.41
C LYS A 406 -1.45 7.01 23.22
N SER A 407 -0.59 7.79 22.60
CA SER A 407 0.18 7.34 21.42
C SER A 407 1.47 8.14 21.25
N PHE A 408 2.41 7.62 20.48
CA PHE A 408 3.57 8.41 20.07
C PHE A 408 3.15 9.60 19.20
N ALA A 409 2.25 9.43 18.21
CA ALA A 409 1.79 10.57 17.40
C ALA A 409 1.26 11.76 18.21
N ALA A 410 0.52 11.50 19.29
CA ALA A 410 -0.14 12.54 20.07
C ALA A 410 0.66 13.00 21.28
N ASP A 411 1.37 12.08 21.94
CA ASP A 411 1.87 12.28 23.30
C ASP A 411 3.38 12.05 23.45
N PHE A 412 4.14 11.83 22.37
CA PHE A 412 5.58 11.48 22.45
C PHE A 412 6.40 12.42 23.33
N ALA A 413 6.14 13.74 23.24
CA ALA A 413 6.88 14.75 24.01
C ALA A 413 6.60 14.69 25.52
N SER A 414 5.53 13.99 25.94
CA SER A 414 5.20 13.79 27.35
C SER A 414 5.95 12.60 27.96
N PHE A 415 6.52 11.70 27.15
CA PHE A 415 7.27 10.56 27.68
C PHE A 415 8.61 11.01 28.29
N VAL A 416 9.04 10.31 29.33
CA VAL A 416 10.24 10.60 30.10
C VAL A 416 11.24 9.45 29.91
N THR A 417 12.44 9.79 29.46
CA THR A 417 13.57 8.86 29.40
C THR A 417 14.22 8.71 30.77
N ALA A 418 14.53 7.48 31.16
CA ALA A 418 15.29 7.16 32.36
C ALA A 418 16.28 6.02 32.10
N GLY A 419 17.25 5.85 33.00
CA GLY A 419 18.27 4.82 32.86
C GLY A 419 19.24 5.12 31.72
N ALA A 420 19.82 4.08 31.14
CA ALA A 420 20.88 4.19 30.15
C ALA A 420 20.45 3.71 28.76
N GLY A 421 21.21 4.11 27.72
CA GLY A 421 20.98 3.63 26.36
C GLY A 421 19.69 4.11 25.68
N VAL A 422 18.94 5.05 26.27
CA VAL A 422 17.68 5.55 25.69
C VAL A 422 17.91 6.80 24.85
N THR A 423 17.55 6.76 23.58
CA THR A 423 17.58 7.90 22.67
C THR A 423 16.23 8.08 22.00
N THR A 424 15.83 9.32 21.72
CA THR A 424 14.54 9.63 21.10
C THR A 424 14.75 10.45 19.83
N ASN A 425 13.89 10.22 18.85
CA ASN A 425 13.77 11.05 17.66
C ASN A 425 12.38 11.67 17.65
N ALA A 426 12.31 12.97 17.99
CA ALA A 426 11.04 13.68 18.06
C ALA A 426 10.43 13.98 16.69
N THR A 427 11.19 13.88 15.60
CA THR A 427 10.67 14.06 14.23
C THR A 427 9.91 12.82 13.80
N ASP A 428 10.53 11.65 13.95
CA ASP A 428 9.98 10.35 13.53
C ASP A 428 9.17 9.66 14.65
N LYS A 429 9.07 10.31 15.83
CA LYS A 429 8.47 9.83 17.08
C LYS A 429 8.88 8.40 17.43
N THR A 430 10.18 8.14 17.34
CA THR A 430 10.77 6.83 17.68
C THR A 430 11.61 6.91 18.94
N VAL A 431 11.59 5.84 19.73
CA VAL A 431 12.51 5.65 20.86
C VAL A 431 13.40 4.46 20.57
N THR A 432 14.69 4.60 20.80
CA THR A 432 15.66 3.51 20.75
C THR A 432 16.17 3.24 22.15
N VAL A 433 16.08 1.99 22.60
CA VAL A 433 16.74 1.49 23.80
C VAL A 433 17.90 0.60 23.36
N ALA A 434 19.12 0.98 23.72
CA ALA A 434 20.36 0.38 23.22
C ALA A 434 21.25 -0.16 24.34
N ASP A 435 22.30 -0.90 23.94
CA ASP A 435 23.43 -1.32 24.76
C ASP A 435 24.01 -0.12 25.51
N ASP A 436 24.16 -0.33 26.80
CA ASP A 436 24.80 0.59 27.70
C ASP A 436 26.31 0.31 27.78
N SER A 437 27.09 1.01 26.94
CA SER A 437 28.52 0.76 26.76
C SER A 437 29.41 0.80 28.02
N ALA A 438 28.89 1.24 29.18
CA ALA A 438 29.66 1.41 30.42
C ALA A 438 28.94 1.01 31.73
N ASN A 439 27.68 0.56 31.70
CA ASN A 439 26.87 0.39 32.91
C ASN A 439 25.95 -0.85 32.83
N THR A 440 25.77 -1.56 33.94
CA THR A 440 24.88 -2.74 34.01
C THR A 440 23.40 -2.38 34.22
N SER A 441 23.01 -1.15 33.84
CA SER A 441 21.67 -0.59 34.02
C SER A 441 20.87 -0.69 32.73
N GLY A 442 19.57 -0.92 32.84
CA GLY A 442 18.63 -0.82 31.73
C GLY A 442 18.21 0.63 31.48
N GLY A 443 17.48 0.81 30.38
CA GLY A 443 16.85 2.06 29.96
C GLY A 443 15.33 1.95 29.94
N CYS A 444 14.64 3.08 30.16
CA CYS A 444 13.18 3.15 30.12
C CYS A 444 12.67 4.42 29.45
N PHE A 445 11.47 4.31 28.89
CA PHE A 445 10.71 5.41 28.31
C PHE A 445 9.29 5.40 28.86
N TRP A 446 9.09 6.13 29.95
CA TRP A 446 7.87 6.15 30.76
C TRP A 446 6.86 7.16 30.25
N PHE A 447 5.58 6.78 30.23
CA PHE A 447 4.51 7.77 30.21
C PHE A 447 4.19 8.22 31.65
N PRO A 448 4.18 9.53 31.93
CA PRO A 448 4.20 10.04 33.30
C PRO A 448 2.83 10.07 33.99
N ASP A 449 1.73 9.81 33.28
CA ASP A 449 0.38 9.78 33.84
C ASP A 449 -0.19 8.35 33.82
N PRO A 450 -0.91 7.93 34.88
CA PRO A 450 -1.49 6.60 34.92
C PRO A 450 -2.74 6.49 34.05
N ILE A 451 -2.97 5.30 33.51
CA ILE A 451 -4.17 4.97 32.74
C ILE A 451 -5.03 3.95 33.52
N PRO A 452 -6.37 4.06 33.48
CA PRO A 452 -7.24 3.13 34.16
C PRO A 452 -7.10 1.72 33.58
N LEU A 453 -7.28 0.69 34.39
CA LEU A 453 -7.30 -0.71 33.96
C LEU A 453 -8.49 -1.48 34.56
N ALA A 454 -8.89 -1.18 35.80
CA ALA A 454 -10.03 -1.83 36.42
C ALA A 454 -11.36 -1.53 35.71
N GLY A 455 -12.09 -2.60 35.39
CA GLY A 455 -13.35 -2.51 34.65
C GLY A 455 -13.19 -2.05 33.20
N LYS A 456 -11.99 -2.21 32.64
CA LYS A 456 -11.62 -1.77 31.29
C LYS A 456 -11.18 -2.92 30.39
N ILE A 457 -11.24 -2.66 29.09
CA ILE A 457 -10.46 -3.35 28.07
C ILE A 457 -9.31 -2.45 27.67
N MET A 458 -8.07 -2.92 27.88
CA MET A 458 -6.88 -2.21 27.44
C MET A 458 -6.33 -2.87 26.18
N ARG A 459 -6.05 -2.06 25.14
CA ARG A 459 -5.48 -2.51 23.87
C ARG A 459 -4.24 -1.69 23.55
N VAL A 460 -3.19 -2.35 23.10
CA VAL A 460 -1.87 -1.76 22.83
C VAL A 460 -1.39 -2.23 21.46
N TYR A 461 -0.76 -1.35 20.71
CA TYR A 461 -0.03 -1.70 19.49
C TYR A 461 1.30 -0.95 19.44
N TYR A 462 2.35 -1.57 18.92
CA TYR A 462 3.60 -0.91 18.54
C TYR A 462 4.38 -1.72 17.51
N ASP A 463 5.19 -1.02 16.72
CA ASP A 463 6.20 -1.61 15.87
C ASP A 463 7.57 -1.54 16.54
N TYR A 464 8.44 -2.51 16.26
CA TYR A 464 9.82 -2.50 16.74
C TYR A 464 10.79 -3.13 15.75
N LYS A 465 12.07 -2.76 15.84
CA LYS A 465 13.14 -3.29 15.00
C LYS A 465 14.47 -3.30 15.76
N PHE A 466 15.16 -4.44 15.75
CA PHE A 466 16.51 -4.54 16.30
C PHE A 466 17.55 -3.85 15.41
N ALA A 467 18.58 -3.27 16.03
CA ALA A 467 19.63 -2.53 15.33
C ALA A 467 20.54 -3.45 14.53
N PHE A 468 20.90 -4.61 15.10
CA PHE A 468 21.81 -5.57 14.49
C PHE A 468 21.28 -6.98 14.52
N ALA A 469 21.74 -7.77 13.55
CA ALA A 469 21.48 -9.18 13.54
C ALA A 469 22.32 -9.90 14.61
N ASP A 470 21.73 -10.84 15.32
CA ASP A 470 22.41 -11.74 16.26
C ASP A 470 21.96 -13.18 16.06
N THR A 471 22.89 -14.04 15.62
CA THR A 471 22.64 -15.47 15.42
C THR A 471 23.12 -16.32 16.59
N TYR A 472 23.52 -15.72 17.71
CA TYR A 472 24.08 -16.44 18.86
C TYR A 472 23.08 -17.44 19.44
N ALA A 473 21.80 -17.06 19.58
CA ALA A 473 20.74 -17.95 20.03
C ALA A 473 20.61 -19.24 19.18
N LEU A 474 20.89 -19.14 17.86
CA LEU A 474 20.85 -20.28 16.93
C LEU A 474 22.14 -21.10 16.89
N THR A 475 23.29 -20.44 16.95
CA THR A 475 24.58 -21.06 16.58
C THR A 475 25.51 -21.28 17.77
N GLY A 476 25.31 -20.53 18.86
CA GLY A 476 26.26 -20.43 19.98
C GLY A 476 27.60 -19.79 19.59
N ILE A 477 27.70 -19.18 18.39
CA ILE A 477 28.93 -18.60 17.84
C ILE A 477 28.72 -17.10 17.62
N GLY A 478 29.73 -16.29 17.93
CA GLY A 478 29.70 -14.84 17.77
C GLY A 478 29.44 -14.10 19.08
N THR A 479 29.06 -12.82 18.96
CA THR A 479 28.72 -11.96 20.09
C THR A 479 27.25 -12.11 20.42
N ASP A 480 26.95 -12.62 21.62
CA ASP A 480 25.63 -12.57 22.25
C ASP A 480 25.27 -11.13 22.59
N ARG A 481 24.25 -10.60 21.92
CA ARG A 481 23.74 -9.24 21.98
C ARG A 481 22.45 -9.12 22.79
N GLY A 482 22.10 -10.14 23.56
CA GLY A 482 21.02 -10.14 24.56
C GLY A 482 20.93 -8.86 25.41
N ASN A 483 19.96 -8.63 26.28
CA ASN A 483 18.94 -9.56 26.76
C ASN A 483 17.61 -9.31 26.03
N GLY A 484 17.20 -8.05 25.88
CA GLY A 484 15.98 -7.71 25.17
C GLY A 484 15.29 -6.46 25.71
N PHE A 485 13.98 -6.39 25.51
CA PHE A 485 13.16 -5.28 25.93
C PHE A 485 11.77 -5.74 26.39
N THR A 486 11.06 -4.87 27.10
CA THR A 486 9.70 -5.14 27.57
C THR A 486 8.77 -3.96 27.32
N PHE A 487 7.48 -4.25 27.13
CA PHE A 487 6.42 -3.31 27.44
C PHE A 487 5.91 -3.64 28.85
N GLN A 488 6.14 -2.73 29.80
CA GLN A 488 5.86 -2.94 31.21
C GLN A 488 4.72 -2.04 31.69
N MET A 489 3.85 -2.60 32.52
CA MET A 489 2.84 -1.88 33.30
C MET A 489 3.03 -2.12 34.79
N VAL A 490 2.95 -1.06 35.59
CA VAL A 490 3.13 -1.11 37.05
C VAL A 490 2.00 -0.37 37.76
N ARG A 491 1.74 -0.73 39.02
CA ARG A 491 0.79 -0.04 39.91
C ARG A 491 0.98 1.48 39.92
N SER A 492 -0.09 2.24 40.18
CA SER A 492 -0.02 3.70 40.22
C SER A 492 -0.35 4.33 41.58
N ASP A 493 -0.70 3.55 42.59
CA ASP A 493 -1.20 4.03 43.88
C ASP A 493 -0.10 4.57 44.82
N ILE A 494 1.18 4.43 44.44
CA ILE A 494 2.35 4.81 45.26
C ILE A 494 3.23 5.91 44.62
N GLY A 495 2.76 6.58 43.56
CA GLY A 495 3.47 7.69 42.88
C GLY A 495 3.89 7.36 41.45
N THR A 496 4.83 8.11 40.86
CA THR A 496 5.29 7.91 39.47
C THR A 496 6.62 7.12 39.40
N PRO A 497 6.75 6.13 38.49
CA PRO A 497 7.99 5.37 38.29
C PRO A 497 8.99 6.03 37.31
N SER A 498 8.76 7.28 36.88
CA SER A 498 9.45 7.91 35.73
C SER A 498 10.98 8.01 35.80
N GLY A 499 11.60 7.73 36.94
CA GLY A 499 13.06 7.69 37.11
C GLY A 499 13.62 6.30 37.45
N VAL A 500 12.78 5.27 37.46
CA VAL A 500 13.13 3.91 37.86
C VAL A 500 13.35 3.06 36.61
N CYS A 501 14.57 2.54 36.49
CA CYS A 501 14.93 1.52 35.53
C CYS A 501 15.66 0.39 36.22
N GLY A 502 15.41 -0.81 35.70
CA GLY A 502 16.03 -2.00 36.20
C GLY A 502 17.45 -2.24 35.71
N ARG A 503 17.99 -3.42 36.00
CA ARG A 503 19.28 -3.84 35.44
C ARG A 503 19.15 -4.22 33.98
N GLU A 504 20.27 -4.14 33.29
CA GLU A 504 20.39 -4.57 31.90
C GLU A 504 20.01 -6.05 31.73
N ALA A 505 20.49 -6.92 32.63
CA ALA A 505 20.19 -8.36 32.68
C ALA A 505 18.69 -8.68 32.89
N ASP A 506 17.93 -7.72 33.43
CA ASP A 506 16.49 -7.85 33.67
C ASP A 506 15.68 -7.02 32.65
N MET A 507 16.25 -6.72 31.47
CA MET A 507 15.64 -5.91 30.39
C MET A 507 15.12 -4.54 30.87
N GLY A 508 15.78 -3.95 31.88
CA GLY A 508 15.34 -2.71 32.51
C GLY A 508 14.02 -2.82 33.29
N ALA A 509 13.42 -4.00 33.40
CA ALA A 509 12.07 -4.19 33.92
C ALA A 509 11.98 -4.31 35.46
N LEU A 510 13.09 -4.26 36.21
CA LEU A 510 13.12 -4.53 37.67
C LEU A 510 14.25 -3.80 38.44
N ALA A 511 13.96 -3.15 39.57
CA ALA A 511 14.99 -2.46 40.35
C ALA A 511 16.12 -3.42 40.85
N PRO A 512 17.41 -3.00 40.82
CA PRO A 512 18.55 -3.88 41.08
C PRO A 512 18.56 -4.55 42.46
N GLY A 513 18.86 -5.86 42.49
CA GLY A 513 19.41 -6.54 43.67
C GLY A 513 18.43 -6.94 44.78
N ILE A 514 17.13 -6.92 44.52
CA ILE A 514 16.11 -7.32 45.49
C ILE A 514 15.59 -8.73 45.17
N PRO A 515 15.80 -9.74 46.05
CA PRO A 515 15.14 -11.04 45.92
C PRO A 515 13.62 -10.88 45.88
N VAL A 516 12.95 -11.76 45.12
CA VAL A 516 11.49 -11.84 44.99
C VAL A 516 10.83 -11.64 46.37
N GLY A 517 10.04 -10.57 46.52
CA GLY A 517 9.21 -10.32 47.71
C GLY A 517 9.72 -9.31 48.76
N LEU A 518 10.84 -8.60 48.57
CA LEU A 518 11.30 -7.62 49.58
C LEU A 518 11.94 -6.33 49.02
N GLY A 519 11.16 -5.45 48.37
CA GLY A 519 11.52 -4.01 48.33
C GLY A 519 11.48 -3.25 47.00
N ASP A 520 11.19 -3.86 45.86
CA ASP A 520 10.82 -3.10 44.64
C ASP A 520 9.29 -2.89 44.64
N PRO A 521 8.81 -1.69 45.01
CA PRO A 521 7.38 -1.48 45.15
C PRO A 521 6.68 -1.42 43.77
N TRP A 522 7.40 -1.18 42.67
CA TRP A 522 6.86 -1.14 41.30
C TRP A 522 6.81 -2.52 40.68
N GLY A 523 7.93 -3.24 40.71
CA GLY A 523 8.06 -4.56 40.10
C GLY A 523 7.02 -5.55 40.64
N LEU A 524 6.85 -5.63 41.96
CA LEU A 524 5.98 -6.64 42.60
C LEU A 524 4.52 -6.61 42.13
N LYS A 525 4.04 -5.45 41.66
CA LYS A 525 2.70 -5.27 41.08
C LYS A 525 2.84 -4.80 39.65
N SER A 526 3.09 -5.75 38.76
CA SER A 526 3.31 -5.48 37.35
C SER A 526 2.75 -6.55 36.43
N VAL A 527 2.51 -6.14 35.19
CA VAL A 527 2.34 -7.00 34.02
C VAL A 527 3.43 -6.60 33.04
N ILE A 528 4.21 -7.56 32.57
CA ILE A 528 5.39 -7.33 31.72
C ILE A 528 5.21 -8.18 30.46
N PHE A 529 5.28 -7.55 29.30
CA PHE A 529 5.35 -8.24 28.02
C PHE A 529 6.79 -8.21 27.56
N GLU A 530 7.49 -9.32 27.75
CA GLU A 530 8.90 -9.40 27.41
C GLU A 530 9.10 -9.82 25.95
N THR A 531 10.13 -9.29 25.33
CA THR A 531 10.71 -9.81 24.10
C THR A 531 12.16 -10.11 24.41
N ASP A 532 12.40 -11.37 24.77
CA ASP A 532 13.69 -11.86 25.24
C ASP A 532 14.43 -12.52 24.08
N VAL A 533 15.64 -12.02 23.84
CA VAL A 533 16.54 -12.47 22.79
C VAL A 533 17.80 -13.14 23.36
N ARG A 534 17.77 -13.53 24.64
CA ARG A 534 18.85 -14.25 25.29
C ARG A 534 18.31 -15.35 26.20
N ARG A 535 18.93 -16.51 26.08
CA ARG A 535 18.67 -17.58 27.04
C ARG A 535 19.43 -17.36 28.35
N ASP A 536 18.71 -17.09 29.44
CA ASP A 536 19.22 -17.25 30.80
C ASP A 536 18.72 -18.55 31.45
N ILE A 537 19.65 -19.48 31.69
CA ILE A 537 19.33 -20.76 32.32
C ILE A 537 18.81 -20.56 33.76
N ALA A 538 19.25 -19.51 34.45
CA ALA A 538 18.80 -19.20 35.81
C ALA A 538 17.34 -18.74 35.84
N ASN A 539 16.88 -18.05 34.78
CA ASN A 539 15.48 -17.67 34.58
C ASN A 539 14.65 -18.78 33.93
N THR A 540 15.26 -19.95 33.71
CA THR A 540 14.63 -21.08 33.03
C THR A 540 14.08 -20.70 31.66
N ASP A 541 14.83 -19.88 30.92
CA ASP A 541 14.36 -19.43 29.62
C ASP A 541 14.35 -20.56 28.58
N PRO A 542 13.40 -20.52 27.64
CA PRO A 542 13.47 -21.30 26.41
C PRO A 542 14.84 -21.18 25.72
N VAL A 543 15.20 -22.19 24.92
CA VAL A 543 16.47 -22.20 24.18
C VAL A 543 16.54 -21.11 23.10
N GLU A 544 15.38 -20.68 22.62
CA GLU A 544 15.19 -19.78 21.49
C GLU A 544 14.69 -18.42 21.97
N ASN A 545 14.87 -17.40 21.14
CA ASN A 545 14.30 -16.08 21.37
C ASN A 545 12.77 -16.16 21.42
N HIS A 546 12.16 -15.42 22.35
CA HIS A 546 10.76 -15.60 22.70
C HIS A 546 10.07 -14.33 23.19
N THR A 547 8.74 -14.41 23.26
CA THR A 547 7.89 -13.38 23.85
C THR A 547 7.00 -14.00 24.91
N ALA A 548 7.01 -13.46 26.13
CA ALA A 548 6.21 -13.97 27.25
C ALA A 548 5.40 -12.87 27.95
N ILE A 549 4.32 -13.29 28.62
CA ILE A 549 3.55 -12.44 29.52
C ILE A 549 3.99 -12.81 30.94
N MET A 550 4.72 -11.91 31.59
CA MET A 550 5.24 -12.04 32.95
C MET A 550 4.46 -11.14 33.91
N ALA A 551 4.53 -11.46 35.19
CA ALA A 551 3.84 -10.72 36.25
C ALA A 551 4.66 -10.74 37.55
N TYR A 552 4.24 -9.91 38.50
CA TYR A 552 4.78 -9.86 39.86
C TYR A 552 6.27 -9.51 39.95
N GLY A 553 6.80 -8.80 38.95
CA GLY A 553 8.16 -8.27 39.00
C GLY A 553 9.20 -9.38 38.94
N ASN A 554 8.99 -10.37 38.08
CA ASN A 554 9.91 -11.47 37.91
C ASN A 554 9.89 -11.97 36.47
N LEU A 555 11.07 -12.21 35.90
CA LEU A 555 11.29 -12.78 34.56
C LEU A 555 11.62 -14.28 34.60
N LEU A 556 11.65 -14.90 35.78
CA LEU A 556 11.79 -16.35 35.95
C LEU A 556 10.53 -17.08 35.45
N HIS A 557 10.74 -17.98 34.49
CA HIS A 557 9.75 -18.87 33.88
C HIS A 557 9.30 -20.04 34.81
N SER A 558 8.63 -19.71 35.92
CA SER A 558 8.23 -20.68 36.94
C SER A 558 6.76 -20.60 37.33
N ALA A 559 6.04 -21.72 37.30
CA ALA A 559 4.66 -21.75 37.82
C ALA A 559 4.57 -21.37 39.32
N LEU A 560 5.67 -21.51 40.08
CA LEU A 560 5.70 -21.23 41.51
C LEU A 560 5.61 -19.74 41.85
N ASN A 561 6.08 -18.85 40.96
CA ASN A 561 5.93 -17.40 41.12
C ASN A 561 4.72 -16.86 40.32
N GLY A 562 3.86 -17.78 39.83
CA GLY A 562 2.69 -17.47 39.03
C GLY A 562 2.98 -17.27 37.54
N ASN A 563 4.24 -17.22 37.09
CA ASN A 563 4.59 -17.03 35.68
C ASN A 563 4.55 -18.31 34.85
N THR A 564 4.60 -18.13 33.54
CA THR A 564 4.60 -19.25 32.58
C THR A 564 5.86 -20.09 32.73
N THR A 565 5.74 -21.41 32.60
CA THR A 565 6.91 -22.30 32.57
C THR A 565 7.66 -22.18 31.24
N THR A 566 8.81 -22.86 31.11
CA THR A 566 9.60 -23.06 29.88
C THR A 566 8.81 -23.41 28.62
N ALA A 567 7.55 -23.86 28.73
CA ALA A 567 6.69 -24.21 27.62
C ALA A 567 5.75 -23.08 27.14
N CYS A 568 5.71 -21.92 27.82
CA CYS A 568 4.83 -20.78 27.60
C CYS A 568 3.40 -21.16 27.19
N ASN A 569 2.59 -21.51 28.18
CA ASN A 569 1.64 -22.61 28.14
C ASN A 569 0.32 -22.42 27.34
N GLY A 570 0.45 -22.18 26.03
CA GLY A 570 -0.51 -22.68 25.03
C GLY A 570 -0.15 -24.06 24.43
N THR A 571 0.88 -24.74 24.97
CA THR A 571 1.25 -26.17 24.76
C THR A 571 2.09 -26.62 23.54
N ALA A 572 3.05 -25.79 23.08
CA ALA A 572 4.34 -26.16 22.43
C ALA A 572 4.76 -25.24 21.25
N ALA A 573 3.94 -24.25 20.87
CA ALA A 573 4.28 -23.24 19.87
C ALA A 573 3.70 -21.84 20.22
N GLY A 574 3.82 -21.42 21.48
CA GLY A 574 3.13 -20.23 22.01
C GLY A 574 3.99 -19.15 22.68
N CYS A 575 5.32 -19.30 22.68
CA CYS A 575 6.32 -18.24 22.95
C CYS A 575 7.30 -18.09 21.81
N ARG A 576 7.43 -19.15 21.01
CA ARG A 576 8.35 -19.27 19.90
C ARG A 576 7.63 -18.75 18.68
N HIS A 577 8.28 -17.86 17.96
CA HIS A 577 7.82 -17.42 16.65
C HIS A 577 7.89 -18.61 15.69
N ASN A 578 7.01 -18.68 14.70
CA ASN A 578 7.04 -19.76 13.70
C ASN A 578 7.37 -19.21 12.31
N PRO A 579 8.47 -19.68 11.67
CA PRO A 579 9.52 -20.53 12.23
C PRO A 579 10.27 -19.84 13.38
N ALA A 580 10.86 -20.67 14.25
CA ALA A 580 11.63 -20.19 15.39
C ALA A 580 12.81 -19.31 14.96
N ASN A 581 13.19 -18.37 15.83
CA ASN A 581 14.37 -17.53 15.66
C ASN A 581 14.31 -16.64 14.40
N LYS A 582 13.23 -15.86 14.29
CA LYS A 582 12.96 -14.94 13.17
C LYS A 582 13.10 -13.46 13.53
N PHE A 583 13.65 -13.17 14.69
CA PHE A 583 13.81 -11.81 15.20
C PHE A 583 15.16 -11.24 14.76
N GLU A 584 16.05 -10.98 15.72
CA GLU A 584 17.40 -10.50 15.46
C GLU A 584 18.26 -11.54 14.71
N GLU A 585 17.89 -12.82 14.67
CA GLU A 585 18.69 -13.82 13.98
C GLU A 585 18.61 -13.72 12.45
N SER A 586 17.68 -12.93 11.92
CA SER A 586 17.64 -12.61 10.50
C SER A 586 18.90 -11.84 10.10
N SER A 587 19.59 -12.33 9.05
CA SER A 587 20.80 -11.68 8.52
C SER A 587 20.59 -10.22 8.11
N THR A 588 19.34 -9.82 7.89
CA THR A 588 18.90 -8.42 7.79
C THR A 588 17.84 -8.18 8.85
N PRO A 589 18.07 -7.30 9.85
CA PRO A 589 17.09 -7.04 10.90
C PRO A 589 15.72 -6.68 10.33
N LEU A 590 14.69 -7.40 10.76
CA LEU A 590 13.32 -7.25 10.30
C LEU A 590 12.56 -6.26 11.18
N ALA A 591 11.53 -5.62 10.62
CA ALA A 591 10.55 -4.89 11.40
C ALA A 591 9.49 -5.87 11.88
N HIS A 592 9.11 -5.72 13.14
CA HIS A 592 8.13 -6.54 13.84
C HIS A 592 7.04 -5.66 14.43
N ASN A 593 5.92 -6.28 14.82
CA ASN A 593 4.87 -5.59 15.56
C ASN A 593 4.33 -6.43 16.72
N GLN A 594 3.75 -5.77 17.72
CA GLN A 594 3.01 -6.46 18.79
C GLN A 594 1.68 -5.77 19.06
N ARG A 595 0.62 -6.56 19.07
CA ARG A 595 -0.72 -6.19 19.53
C ARG A 595 -0.98 -6.87 20.87
N LEU A 596 -1.35 -6.11 21.89
CA LEU A 596 -1.70 -6.60 23.21
C LEU A 596 -3.17 -6.26 23.55
N GLU A 597 -3.87 -7.17 24.23
CA GLU A 597 -5.21 -6.93 24.77
C GLU A 597 -5.34 -7.49 26.19
N ILE A 598 -5.85 -6.67 27.10
CA ILE A 598 -6.16 -7.03 28.49
C ILE A 598 -7.64 -6.78 28.73
N HIS A 599 -8.40 -7.85 28.92
CA HIS A 599 -9.79 -7.77 29.38
C HIS A 599 -9.82 -8.03 30.87
N THR A 600 -10.30 -7.07 31.66
CA THR A 600 -10.48 -7.25 33.12
C THR A 600 -11.85 -7.81 33.46
N GLY A 601 -12.10 -8.10 34.75
CA GLY A 601 -13.40 -8.57 35.21
C GLY A 601 -13.76 -9.98 34.71
N CYS A 602 -12.76 -10.85 34.59
CA CYS A 602 -12.96 -12.22 34.14
C CYS A 602 -13.23 -13.18 35.30
N ASN A 603 -13.80 -14.33 34.96
CA ASN A 603 -13.81 -15.49 35.86
C ASN A 603 -12.41 -16.12 35.96
N SER A 604 -12.22 -17.06 36.90
CA SER A 604 -10.92 -17.70 37.18
C SER A 604 -10.32 -18.50 36.01
N THR A 605 -11.11 -18.80 34.98
CA THR A 605 -10.65 -19.47 33.76
C THR A 605 -10.44 -18.49 32.59
N CYS A 606 -10.83 -17.23 32.74
CA CYS A 606 -10.87 -16.22 31.70
C CYS A 606 -11.68 -16.61 30.45
N ALA A 607 -12.60 -17.57 30.59
CA ALA A 607 -13.52 -17.95 29.52
C ALA A 607 -14.55 -16.85 29.26
N THR A 608 -14.93 -16.11 30.31
CA THR A 608 -15.88 -14.99 30.24
C THR A 608 -15.27 -13.79 30.95
N CYS A 609 -15.33 -12.62 30.31
CA CYS A 609 -14.91 -11.34 30.88
C CYS A 609 -16.04 -10.33 30.71
N ASP A 610 -16.37 -9.60 31.77
CA ASP A 610 -17.39 -8.56 31.78
C ASP A 610 -16.82 -7.28 32.41
N PRO A 611 -15.90 -6.59 31.71
CA PRO A 611 -15.20 -5.43 32.26
C PRO A 611 -16.18 -4.30 32.62
N THR A 612 -17.21 -4.07 31.81
CA THR A 612 -18.14 -2.95 31.97
C THR A 612 -18.94 -3.02 33.28
N ASN A 613 -19.26 -4.23 33.76
CA ASN A 613 -19.98 -4.44 35.02
C ASN A 613 -19.06 -4.78 36.19
N HIS A 614 -17.74 -4.78 35.99
CA HIS A 614 -16.79 -5.14 37.02
C HIS A 614 -16.44 -3.94 37.90
N VAL A 615 -16.81 -4.01 39.17
CA VAL A 615 -16.42 -3.05 40.20
C VAL A 615 -15.14 -3.53 40.88
N ALA A 616 -14.20 -2.62 41.11
CA ALA A 616 -12.97 -2.92 41.83
C ALA A 616 -13.25 -3.62 43.19
N PRO A 617 -12.34 -4.50 43.66
CA PRO A 617 -11.01 -4.78 43.11
C PRO A 617 -11.03 -5.73 41.91
N ASN A 618 -10.00 -5.62 41.07
CA ASN A 618 -9.75 -6.54 39.98
C ASN A 618 -9.81 -8.02 40.44
N THR A 619 -10.47 -8.87 39.67
CA THR A 619 -10.41 -10.34 39.82
C THR A 619 -9.41 -10.92 38.83
N TYR A 620 -9.86 -11.60 37.80
CA TYR A 620 -9.01 -12.16 36.77
C TYR A 620 -9.00 -11.27 35.54
N ALA A 621 -7.89 -11.25 34.83
CA ALA A 621 -7.75 -10.60 33.54
C ALA A 621 -7.27 -11.60 32.49
N ARG A 622 -7.90 -11.53 31.31
CA ARG A 622 -7.43 -12.23 30.11
C ARG A 622 -6.44 -11.34 29.38
N ILE A 623 -5.18 -11.73 29.40
CA ILE A 623 -4.09 -11.03 28.74
C ILE A 623 -3.74 -11.79 27.47
N THR A 624 -3.58 -11.08 26.36
CA THR A 624 -3.37 -11.70 25.05
C THR A 624 -2.39 -10.86 24.25
N ALA A 625 -1.46 -11.52 23.57
CA ALA A 625 -0.54 -10.86 22.67
C ALA A 625 -0.47 -11.58 21.33
N TRP A 626 -0.35 -10.78 20.28
CA TRP A 626 -0.05 -11.20 18.92
C TRP A 626 1.23 -10.52 18.49
N VAL A 627 2.19 -11.31 18.03
CA VAL A 627 3.46 -10.82 17.49
C VAL A 627 3.47 -11.08 16.00
N ASP A 628 3.94 -10.09 15.23
CA ASP A 628 3.95 -10.10 13.76
C ASP A 628 2.58 -10.41 13.17
N CYS A 629 1.52 -9.88 13.80
CA CYS A 629 0.19 -9.98 13.24
C CYS A 629 0.05 -9.04 12.05
N THR A 630 -0.66 -9.50 11.03
CA THR A 630 -1.08 -8.64 9.93
C THR A 630 -2.29 -7.83 10.37
N ASP A 631 -2.38 -6.56 9.93
CA ASP A 631 -3.63 -5.78 9.97
C ASP A 631 -4.28 -5.67 11.38
N CYS A 632 -3.48 -5.42 12.42
CA CYS A 632 -3.86 -5.53 13.85
C CYS A 632 -3.59 -4.27 14.69
N ASP A 633 -3.32 -3.15 14.03
CA ASP A 633 -3.06 -1.82 14.60
C ASP A 633 -4.33 -1.09 15.09
N ASP A 634 -5.54 -1.51 14.70
CA ASP A 634 -6.79 -0.91 15.19
C ASP A 634 -7.06 -1.25 16.67
N ILE A 635 -6.75 -0.32 17.58
CA ILE A 635 -6.96 -0.46 19.04
C ILE A 635 -8.37 -0.06 19.52
N ILE A 636 -9.27 0.33 18.61
CA ILE A 636 -10.64 0.74 18.93
C ILE A 636 -11.55 -0.47 19.12
N VAL A 637 -11.20 -1.59 18.48
CA VAL A 637 -11.97 -2.83 18.46
C VAL A 637 -11.12 -4.00 18.96
N ASP A 638 -11.78 -5.04 19.46
CA ASP A 638 -11.11 -6.30 19.79
C ASP A 638 -10.62 -6.99 18.52
N LEU A 639 -9.45 -7.61 18.59
CA LEU A 639 -9.00 -8.50 17.54
C LEU A 639 -9.80 -9.81 17.60
N ASP A 640 -10.34 -10.25 16.46
CA ASP A 640 -11.00 -11.55 16.35
C ASP A 640 -9.96 -12.67 16.56
N ARG A 641 -10.01 -13.28 17.76
CA ARG A 641 -9.10 -14.33 18.21
C ARG A 641 -9.24 -15.64 17.43
N VAL A 642 -10.35 -15.85 16.72
CA VAL A 642 -10.58 -17.03 15.88
C VAL A 642 -9.97 -16.81 14.51
N ALA A 643 -10.21 -15.63 13.92
CA ALA A 643 -9.63 -15.27 12.64
C ALA A 643 -8.11 -15.03 12.74
N LYS A 644 -7.65 -14.50 13.89
CA LYS A 644 -6.24 -14.25 14.20
C LYS A 644 -5.91 -14.93 15.52
N THR A 645 -5.41 -16.15 15.44
CA THR A 645 -4.97 -16.89 16.63
C THR A 645 -3.88 -16.11 17.38
N PRO A 646 -4.04 -15.88 18.70
CA PRO A 646 -3.01 -15.25 19.51
C PRO A 646 -1.68 -15.99 19.50
N THR A 647 -0.58 -15.24 19.56
CA THR A 647 0.76 -15.81 19.82
C THR A 647 0.79 -16.38 21.24
N ILE A 648 0.32 -15.60 22.22
CA ILE A 648 0.25 -16.01 23.62
C ILE A 648 -1.02 -15.47 24.29
N THR A 649 -1.58 -16.26 25.21
CA THR A 649 -2.70 -15.86 26.07
C THR A 649 -2.45 -16.35 27.48
N ARG A 650 -2.76 -15.51 28.47
CA ARG A 650 -2.65 -15.85 29.90
C ARG A 650 -3.90 -15.37 30.64
N CYS A 651 -4.43 -16.21 31.51
CA CYS A 651 -5.39 -15.79 32.53
C CYS A 651 -4.63 -15.47 33.81
N LEU A 652 -4.71 -14.23 34.28
CA LEU A 652 -3.97 -13.76 35.45
C LEU A 652 -4.94 -13.31 36.54
N ASN A 653 -4.72 -13.74 37.78
CA ASN A 653 -5.35 -13.08 38.93
C ASN A 653 -4.71 -11.70 39.08
N LEU A 654 -5.42 -10.67 38.65
CA LEU A 654 -4.87 -9.33 38.55
C LEU A 654 -4.91 -8.66 39.92
N ASP A 655 -3.76 -8.16 40.34
CA ASP A 655 -3.63 -7.55 41.65
C ASP A 655 -4.52 -6.30 41.80
N PRO A 656 -5.20 -6.10 42.95
CA PRO A 656 -6.06 -4.93 43.18
C PRO A 656 -5.34 -3.58 43.02
N GLU A 657 -4.03 -3.54 43.23
CA GLU A 657 -3.25 -2.30 43.08
C GLU A 657 -2.97 -1.93 41.61
N LEU A 658 -3.33 -2.81 40.67
CA LEU A 658 -3.33 -2.56 39.22
C LEU A 658 -4.68 -2.00 38.72
N ASN A 659 -5.46 -1.32 39.57
CA ASN A 659 -6.69 -0.66 39.13
C ASN A 659 -6.43 0.47 38.11
N SER A 660 -5.27 1.11 38.22
CA SER A 660 -4.69 2.00 37.22
C SER A 660 -3.19 1.77 37.18
N VAL A 661 -2.58 2.00 36.02
CA VAL A 661 -1.20 1.60 35.76
C VAL A 661 -0.42 2.72 35.08
N TYR A 662 0.86 2.83 35.45
CA TYR A 662 1.85 3.47 34.59
C TYR A 662 2.36 2.45 33.57
N PHE A 663 2.85 2.94 32.43
CA PHE A 663 3.44 2.08 31.41
C PHE A 663 4.72 2.65 30.83
N ALA A 664 5.59 1.76 30.35
CA ALA A 664 6.83 2.10 29.68
C ALA A 664 7.27 1.03 28.70
N PHE A 665 8.14 1.44 27.78
CA PHE A 665 9.10 0.53 27.19
C PHE A 665 10.36 0.52 28.06
N THR A 666 10.81 -0.66 28.44
CA THR A 666 12.09 -0.86 29.14
C THR A 666 12.99 -1.74 28.31
N GLY A 667 14.30 -1.62 28.44
CA GLY A 667 15.22 -2.53 27.76
C GLY A 667 16.59 -2.59 28.40
N GLY A 668 17.32 -3.63 28.05
CA GLY A 668 18.67 -3.89 28.56
C GLY A 668 19.41 -4.82 27.62
N PHE A 669 20.42 -4.29 26.95
CA PHE A 669 21.29 -5.03 26.03
C PHE A 669 22.73 -5.08 26.55
N ARG A 670 23.45 -6.17 26.24
CA ARG A 670 24.71 -6.58 26.84
C ARG A 670 25.78 -5.53 26.64
N SER A 671 26.17 -4.92 27.76
CA SER A 671 27.33 -4.03 27.87
C SER A 671 28.54 -4.60 27.13
N GLY A 672 29.00 -3.89 26.09
CA GLY A 672 30.19 -4.26 25.33
C GLY A 672 29.97 -5.28 24.20
N ALA A 673 28.71 -5.63 23.92
CA ALA A 673 28.33 -6.47 22.81
C ALA A 673 27.99 -5.62 21.57
N ALA A 674 29.01 -5.25 20.77
CA ALA A 674 28.89 -4.71 19.40
C ALA A 674 27.69 -3.75 19.09
N GLN A 675 27.28 -2.89 20.04
CA GLN A 675 26.23 -1.85 19.89
C GLN A 675 24.80 -2.35 19.56
N GLN A 676 24.24 -3.33 20.29
CA GLN A 676 22.83 -3.72 20.05
C GLN A 676 21.82 -2.64 20.49
N GLY A 677 20.59 -2.72 19.98
CA GLY A 677 19.45 -1.99 20.52
C GLY A 677 18.15 -2.34 19.81
N VAL A 678 17.04 -1.77 20.28
CA VAL A 678 15.73 -1.85 19.64
C VAL A 678 15.15 -0.45 19.44
N THR A 679 14.70 -0.17 18.23
CA THR A 679 13.91 1.03 17.92
C THR A 679 12.43 0.67 17.93
N ILE A 680 11.63 1.44 18.67
CA ILE A 680 10.18 1.29 18.81
C ILE A 680 9.51 2.54 18.22
N GLN A 681 8.40 2.32 17.51
CA GLN A 681 7.62 3.37 16.85
C GLN A 681 6.14 2.96 16.77
N ASN A 682 5.29 3.85 16.26
CA ASN A 682 3.86 3.56 16.00
C ASN A 682 3.11 3.04 17.23
N PHE A 683 3.51 3.49 18.43
CA PHE A 683 2.90 3.07 19.68
C PHE A 683 1.52 3.71 19.86
N GLN A 684 0.56 2.90 20.26
CA GLN A 684 -0.72 3.34 20.80
C GLN A 684 -1.17 2.46 21.97
N ILE A 685 -1.91 3.06 22.89
CA ILE A 685 -2.59 2.38 23.98
C ILE A 685 -3.96 3.02 24.21
N ARG A 686 -5.01 2.20 24.38
CA ARG A 686 -6.36 2.64 24.72
C ARG A 686 -6.92 1.75 25.81
N SER A 687 -7.48 2.37 26.85
CA SER A 687 -8.19 1.70 27.93
C SER A 687 -9.62 2.21 27.99
N GLU A 688 -10.59 1.37 27.62
CA GLU A 688 -12.00 1.74 27.46
C GLU A 688 -12.97 0.93 28.32
#